data_AF-A0A923B551-F1
#
_entry.id   AF-A0A923B551-F1
#
_cell.length_a   1.000
_cell.length_b   1.000
_cell.length_c   1.000
_cell.angle_alpha   90.00
_cell.angle_beta   90.00
_cell.angle_gamma   90.00
#
_symmetry.space_group_name_H-M   'P 1'
#
loop_
_entity.id
_entity.type
_entity.pdbx_description
1 polymer ?
#
loop_
_entity_poly.entity_id
_entity_poly.type
_entity_poly.pdbx_seq_one_letter_code
_entity_poly.pdbx_strand_id
1 'polypeptide(L)'
;MTKGLCQLDEVSVGAGGPRLGPSRARLSRITAQIPQGLTALMGPSGAGKTTLLNLLAGFESPGSGTIHWEAIGREESTEPPASYQLPVAWMPADFGLWPDLTIAEHLAATAPMMSPPETVAHWLDLFELHPGQRFPGQLSRGEQSRLSLARAVASEAPVLILDEPCAHLQAALSQRLWRALTRHWRARGTSVIYSTHQPELVLGVADHLLMLAEGRLIAEASPLEIYERPASEEVAWIVGPTNWFEPKEQTRWWGHVLDHPSVRPERLELIPTPGSPLVVTESHHAGPLQRVELAALPASSEEEARSPTVSERSVWTIPRGSPPAVGTSVVLRLMMALWLLLGTLGCEGSSEPTISIVEETSWMLPADGPLVPAPRGLCVSPAGELLVLDTAGRVLVYSPKHELLRSWHMPEYSVGKAEGICVLKDGRIAVADTHYHRVVIFQPDGTVSHIFGTEGTGPAQFIYPVAITQDPEGFLYVCEYGSNDRCQKLTVEGEMIVEMGRFGLGPGEFQRPSGVAWSDGKLHIVDAFNSRVQVFDATTGKLLDPGFNRAELAYPYDICAGEVVEGRARDFWIVEYASGQVTRLSDQGELRGRGFATQPLRTPWGLCYDPQGQLYVADTGNRKIVCWKLGKSNFPTP
;
A
#
# COMPACT_ATOMS: atom_id res chain seq x y z
N MET A 1 5.82 24.08 2.90
CA MET A 1 5.56 24.58 4.26
C MET A 1 4.08 24.38 4.54
N THR A 2 3.74 23.46 5.43
CA THR A 2 2.37 23.21 5.90
C THR A 2 1.89 24.48 6.61
N LYS A 3 0.72 25.01 6.23
CA LYS A 3 0.12 26.15 6.94
C LYS A 3 -0.36 25.66 8.31
N GLY A 4 -0.07 26.40 9.37
CA GLY A 4 -0.58 26.10 10.71
C GLY A 4 -2.08 26.37 10.79
N LEU A 5 -2.78 25.56 11.59
CA LEU A 5 -4.19 25.74 11.91
C LEU A 5 -4.33 26.34 13.32
N CYS A 6 -3.66 25.72 14.28
CA CYS A 6 -3.71 26.08 15.70
C CYS A 6 -2.37 25.82 16.38
N GLN A 7 -1.96 26.72 17.27
CA GLN A 7 -0.77 26.61 18.10
C GLN A 7 -1.16 26.64 19.58
N LEU A 8 -0.68 25.67 20.35
CA LEU A 8 -0.82 25.61 21.80
C LEU A 8 0.52 25.94 22.44
N ASP A 9 0.53 26.83 23.42
CA ASP A 9 1.73 27.22 24.16
C ASP A 9 1.53 27.04 25.67
N GLU A 10 2.24 26.06 26.25
CA GLU A 10 2.24 25.68 27.67
C GLU A 10 0.84 25.49 28.30
N VAL A 11 -0.11 24.99 27.52
CA VAL A 11 -1.52 24.88 27.94
C VAL A 11 -1.69 23.86 29.06
N SER A 12 -2.29 24.28 30.18
CA SER A 12 -2.59 23.40 31.32
C SER A 12 -4.04 23.53 31.79
N VAL A 13 -4.60 22.43 32.28
CA VAL A 13 -5.97 22.37 32.81
C VAL A 13 -5.95 21.67 34.17
N GLY A 14 -6.46 22.37 35.19
CA GLY A 14 -6.53 21.86 36.55
C GLY A 14 -7.50 20.68 36.74
N ALA A 15 -7.43 20.05 37.90
CA ALA A 15 -8.40 19.04 38.31
C ALA A 15 -9.83 19.60 38.37
N GLY A 16 -10.80 18.86 37.83
CA GLY A 16 -12.19 19.30 37.80
C GLY A 16 -12.90 19.12 39.14
N GLY A 17 -13.29 20.23 39.78
CA GLY A 17 -14.34 20.30 40.82
C GLY A 17 -14.07 19.63 42.18
N PRO A 18 -14.78 20.04 43.25
CA PRO A 18 -14.48 19.74 44.66
C PRO A 18 -14.70 18.29 45.12
N ARG A 19 -14.95 17.33 44.21
CA ARG A 19 -15.25 15.92 44.55
C ARG A 19 -14.14 14.92 44.22
N LEU A 20 -13.05 15.34 43.61
CA LEU A 20 -11.90 14.49 43.33
C LEU A 20 -10.76 14.92 44.27
N GLY A 21 -10.40 14.06 45.23
CA GLY A 21 -9.27 14.25 46.15
C GLY A 21 -7.97 14.60 45.41
N PRO A 22 -6.89 14.99 46.13
CA PRO A 22 -5.79 15.85 45.62
C PRO A 22 -5.31 15.40 44.24
N SER A 23 -5.90 15.97 43.19
CA SER A 23 -5.98 15.30 41.89
C SER A 23 -5.05 15.96 40.88
N ARG A 24 -4.31 15.09 40.21
CA ARG A 24 -3.43 15.34 39.08
C ARG A 24 -4.09 16.23 38.02
N ALA A 25 -3.35 17.18 37.46
CA ALA A 25 -3.83 18.04 36.38
C ALA A 25 -4.33 17.20 35.19
N ARG A 26 -5.45 17.60 34.56
CA ARG A 26 -6.02 16.90 33.40
C ARG A 26 -5.20 17.11 32.13
N LEU A 27 -4.58 18.29 32.02
CA LEU A 27 -3.55 18.62 31.03
C LEU A 27 -2.45 19.42 31.72
N SER A 28 -1.20 19.17 31.35
CA SER A 28 -0.03 19.77 31.97
C SER A 28 0.98 20.17 30.90
N ARG A 29 1.10 21.49 30.69
CA ARG A 29 2.06 22.16 29.79
C ARG A 29 2.09 21.55 28.39
N ILE A 30 0.94 21.51 27.73
CA ILE A 30 0.83 21.07 26.34
C ILE A 30 1.29 22.20 25.43
N THR A 31 2.41 21.97 24.73
CA THR A 31 2.88 22.78 23.62
C THR A 31 2.82 21.91 22.37
N ALA A 32 2.08 22.35 21.35
CA ALA A 32 1.88 21.58 20.11
C ALA A 32 1.50 22.49 18.94
N GLN A 33 1.81 22.06 17.72
CA GLN A 33 1.41 22.72 16.49
C GLN A 33 0.48 21.81 15.69
N ILE A 34 -0.77 22.25 15.51
CA ILE A 34 -1.76 21.55 14.71
C ILE A 34 -1.74 22.15 13.30
N PRO A 35 -1.32 21.41 12.26
CA PRO A 35 -1.38 21.88 10.88
C PRO A 35 -2.80 21.80 10.30
N GLN A 36 -3.03 22.46 9.17
CA GLN A 36 -4.22 22.19 8.35
C GLN A 36 -4.19 20.74 7.81
N GLY A 37 -5.36 20.11 7.73
CA GLY A 37 -5.51 18.71 7.32
C GLY A 37 -6.15 17.85 8.40
N LEU A 38 -5.87 16.54 8.39
CA LEU A 38 -6.40 15.57 9.35
C LEU A 38 -5.39 15.33 10.48
N THR A 39 -5.71 15.81 11.68
CA THR A 39 -4.91 15.59 12.90
C THR A 39 -5.60 14.60 13.83
N ALA A 40 -4.92 13.51 14.16
CA ALA A 40 -5.39 12.53 15.12
C ALA A 40 -4.85 12.79 16.53
N LEU A 41 -5.68 12.56 17.54
CA LEU A 41 -5.31 12.49 18.95
C LEU A 41 -5.42 11.04 19.43
N MET A 42 -4.32 10.48 19.91
CA MET A 42 -4.26 9.12 20.43
C MET A 42 -3.69 9.08 21.84
N GLY A 43 -4.00 8.03 22.58
CA GLY A 43 -3.49 7.85 23.94
C GLY A 43 -4.39 6.96 24.79
N PRO A 44 -3.89 6.46 25.94
CA PRO A 44 -4.68 5.65 26.85
C PRO A 44 -5.97 6.31 27.32
N SER A 45 -6.88 5.52 27.89
CA SER A 45 -8.07 6.07 28.54
C SER A 45 -7.64 6.99 29.70
N GLY A 46 -8.28 8.16 29.83
CA GLY A 46 -7.91 9.16 30.83
C GLY A 46 -6.67 10.00 30.52
N ALA A 47 -6.05 9.85 29.34
CA ALA A 47 -4.86 10.62 28.95
C ALA A 47 -5.08 12.13 28.77
N GLY A 48 -6.33 12.59 28.68
CA GLY A 48 -6.67 14.00 28.47
C GLY A 48 -7.17 14.37 27.06
N LYS A 49 -7.41 13.39 26.17
CA LYS A 49 -7.89 13.62 24.79
C LYS A 49 -9.15 14.48 24.72
N THR A 50 -10.24 14.06 25.38
CA THR A 50 -11.49 14.82 25.45
C THR A 50 -11.31 16.21 26.07
N THR A 51 -10.47 16.34 27.09
CA THR A 51 -10.14 17.66 27.68
C THR A 51 -9.48 18.58 26.64
N LEU A 52 -8.53 18.07 25.86
CA LEU A 52 -7.85 18.83 24.82
C LEU A 52 -8.83 19.20 23.69
N LEU A 53 -9.69 18.28 23.26
CA LEU A 53 -10.71 18.59 22.26
C LEU A 53 -11.72 19.63 22.76
N ASN A 54 -12.15 19.57 24.03
CA ASN A 54 -13.04 20.57 24.63
C ASN A 54 -12.39 21.97 24.70
N LEU A 55 -11.09 22.06 24.97
CA LEU A 55 -10.35 23.33 24.89
C LEU A 55 -10.36 23.89 23.46
N LEU A 56 -10.07 23.04 22.48
CA LEU A 56 -10.03 23.44 21.07
C LEU A 56 -11.43 23.83 20.55
N ALA A 57 -12.48 23.15 21.02
CA ALA A 57 -13.86 23.47 20.70
C ALA A 57 -14.41 24.68 21.49
N GLY A 58 -13.68 25.18 22.48
CA GLY A 58 -14.08 26.35 23.30
C GLY A 58 -15.09 26.04 24.41
N PHE A 59 -15.33 24.76 24.74
CA PHE A 59 -16.18 24.34 25.87
C PHE A 59 -15.43 24.35 27.20
N GLU A 60 -14.11 24.50 27.16
CA GLU A 60 -13.24 24.62 28.32
C GLU A 60 -12.21 25.73 28.07
N SER A 61 -11.74 26.37 29.15
CA SER A 61 -10.68 27.39 29.09
C SER A 61 -9.38 26.87 29.69
N PRO A 62 -8.21 27.25 29.15
CA PRO A 62 -6.93 26.90 29.76
C PRO A 62 -6.82 27.54 31.16
N GLY A 63 -6.30 26.79 32.13
CA GLY A 63 -5.93 27.34 33.44
C GLY A 63 -4.62 28.13 33.38
N SER A 64 -3.75 27.81 32.43
CA SER A 64 -2.56 28.57 32.04
C SER A 64 -2.18 28.25 30.58
N GLY A 65 -1.32 29.06 29.99
CA GLY A 65 -0.92 28.93 28.58
C GLY A 65 -1.92 29.56 27.61
N THR A 66 -1.63 29.52 26.31
CA THR A 66 -2.46 30.13 25.27
C THR A 66 -2.75 29.18 24.11
N ILE A 67 -3.87 29.43 23.43
CA ILE A 67 -4.27 28.74 22.21
C ILE A 67 -4.47 29.81 21.13
N HIS A 68 -3.70 29.73 20.06
CA HIS A 68 -3.72 30.67 18.94
C HIS A 68 -4.20 29.97 17.67
N TRP A 69 -5.22 30.51 17.01
CA TRP A 69 -5.74 29.99 15.73
C TRP A 69 -5.23 30.87 14.59
N GLU A 70 -4.53 30.28 13.60
CA GLU A 70 -3.82 31.05 12.56
C GLU A 70 -4.71 31.52 11.39
N ALA A 71 -5.85 30.88 11.13
CA ALA A 71 -6.73 31.27 10.02
C ALA A 71 -8.16 30.72 10.16
N ILE A 72 -8.80 30.96 11.30
CA ILE A 72 -10.27 31.01 11.35
C ILE A 72 -10.60 32.50 11.27
N GLY A 73 -11.20 32.97 10.17
CA GLY A 73 -11.42 34.39 9.84
C GLY A 73 -12.15 35.23 10.90
N ARG A 74 -11.52 35.47 12.04
CA ARG A 74 -11.80 36.58 12.94
C ARG A 74 -11.01 37.77 12.43
N GLU A 75 -11.52 38.41 11.38
CA GLU A 75 -11.42 39.87 11.40
C GLU A 75 -12.26 40.32 12.61
N GLU A 76 -11.73 41.26 13.40
CA GLU A 76 -12.42 41.95 14.48
C GLU A 76 -13.60 42.76 13.89
N SER A 77 -14.63 42.08 13.42
CA SER A 77 -15.87 42.68 12.96
C SER A 77 -16.80 42.83 14.16
N THR A 78 -17.21 44.08 14.44
CA THR A 78 -18.26 44.42 15.40
C THR A 78 -19.67 44.04 14.92
N GLU A 79 -19.82 43.53 13.70
CA GLU A 79 -21.10 43.08 13.14
C GLU A 79 -21.15 41.55 12.99
N PRO A 80 -22.26 40.90 13.39
CA PRO A 80 -22.44 39.46 13.19
C PRO A 80 -22.56 39.14 11.68
N PRO A 81 -21.87 38.09 11.18
CA PRO A 81 -21.93 37.73 9.76
C PRO A 81 -23.34 37.31 9.34
N ALA A 82 -23.68 37.58 8.07
CA ALA A 82 -24.99 37.28 7.48
C ALA A 82 -25.35 35.79 7.43
N SER A 83 -24.38 34.90 7.67
CA SER A 83 -24.57 33.45 7.83
C SER A 83 -24.01 33.01 9.19
N TYR A 84 -24.86 32.43 10.04
CA TYR A 84 -24.50 31.85 11.35
C TYR A 84 -23.69 30.53 11.22
N GLN A 85 -22.71 30.47 10.32
CA GLN A 85 -21.83 29.30 10.26
C GLN A 85 -20.71 29.47 11.29
N LEU A 86 -20.75 28.62 12.32
CA LEU A 86 -19.64 28.51 13.24
C LEU A 86 -18.42 27.99 12.46
N PRO A 87 -17.24 28.61 12.60
CA PRO A 87 -16.04 28.16 11.90
C PRO A 87 -15.55 26.80 12.39
N VAL A 88 -16.10 26.31 13.50
CA VAL A 88 -15.80 25.02 14.12
C VAL A 88 -17.11 24.27 14.34
N ALA A 89 -17.19 23.03 13.90
CA ALA A 89 -18.24 22.10 14.32
C ALA A 89 -17.66 21.01 15.24
N TRP A 90 -18.42 20.67 16.27
CA TRP A 90 -17.98 19.80 17.37
C TRP A 90 -18.89 18.58 17.50
N MET A 91 -18.28 17.40 17.53
CA MET A 91 -18.91 16.15 17.94
C MET A 91 -18.33 15.72 19.30
N PRO A 92 -19.06 15.92 20.41
CA PRO A 92 -18.62 15.44 21.72
C PRO A 92 -18.78 13.93 21.87
N ALA A 93 -18.06 13.34 22.85
CA ALA A 93 -18.11 11.92 23.15
C ALA A 93 -19.50 11.42 23.59
N ASP A 94 -20.35 12.30 24.13
CA ASP A 94 -21.74 12.01 24.51
C ASP A 94 -22.75 12.25 23.37
N PHE A 95 -22.24 12.46 22.15
CA PHE A 95 -22.98 12.74 20.91
C PHE A 95 -23.65 14.11 20.84
N GLY A 96 -23.94 14.76 21.97
CA GLY A 96 -24.51 16.11 22.03
C GLY A 96 -25.80 16.29 21.22
N LEU A 97 -26.66 15.28 21.13
CA LEU A 97 -27.90 15.29 20.34
C LEU A 97 -29.02 16.08 21.05
N TRP A 98 -29.90 16.74 20.28
CA TRP A 98 -31.05 17.46 20.82
C TRP A 98 -32.23 16.50 21.03
N PRO A 99 -32.74 16.35 22.27
CA PRO A 99 -33.73 15.33 22.58
C PRO A 99 -35.06 15.51 21.82
N ASP A 100 -35.41 16.76 21.52
CA ASP A 100 -36.69 17.14 20.94
C ASP A 100 -36.67 17.27 19.41
N LEU A 101 -35.54 16.99 18.76
CA LEU A 101 -35.42 17.02 17.29
C LEU A 101 -35.39 15.61 16.70
N THR A 102 -36.06 15.44 15.56
CA THR A 102 -35.98 14.23 14.74
C THR A 102 -34.63 14.14 14.01
N ILE A 103 -34.33 12.97 13.42
CA ILE A 103 -33.12 12.75 12.61
C ILE A 103 -32.98 13.82 11.50
N ALA A 104 -34.05 14.08 10.75
CA ALA A 104 -34.03 15.05 9.65
C ALA A 104 -33.83 16.48 10.16
N GLU A 105 -34.48 16.83 11.28
CA GLU A 105 -34.35 18.16 11.90
C GLU A 105 -32.94 18.44 12.43
N HIS A 106 -32.22 17.41 12.94
CA HIS A 106 -30.82 17.57 13.34
C HIS A 106 -29.91 18.00 12.17
N LEU A 107 -30.06 17.35 11.02
CA LEU A 107 -29.27 17.65 9.82
C LEU A 107 -29.66 19.01 9.25
N ALA A 108 -30.97 19.28 9.16
CA ALA A 108 -31.46 20.57 8.67
C ALA A 108 -31.04 21.74 9.56
N ALA A 109 -30.96 21.55 10.88
CA ALA A 109 -30.58 22.61 11.84
C ALA A 109 -29.10 23.00 11.75
N THR A 110 -28.25 22.17 11.17
CA THR A 110 -26.80 22.43 11.05
C THR A 110 -26.33 22.68 9.64
N ALA A 111 -27.07 22.20 8.63
CA ALA A 111 -26.78 22.47 7.24
C ALA A 111 -26.82 24.00 6.94
N PRO A 112 -26.00 24.48 5.99
CA PRO A 112 -26.08 25.85 5.49
C PRO A 112 -27.53 26.23 5.11
N MET A 113 -27.98 27.44 5.44
CA MET A 113 -29.39 27.89 5.25
C MET A 113 -29.92 27.74 3.82
N MET A 114 -29.05 27.74 2.81
CA MET A 114 -29.42 27.56 1.39
C MET A 114 -29.11 26.15 0.84
N SER A 115 -28.87 25.18 1.72
CA SER A 115 -28.58 23.81 1.30
C SER A 115 -29.79 23.20 0.58
N PRO A 116 -29.63 22.65 -0.64
CA PRO A 116 -30.68 21.89 -1.30
C PRO A 116 -31.18 20.74 -0.41
N PRO A 117 -32.48 20.39 -0.45
CA PRO A 117 -33.01 19.21 0.25
C PRO A 117 -32.26 17.92 -0.09
N GLU A 118 -31.71 17.83 -1.31
CA GLU A 118 -30.88 16.73 -1.79
C GLU A 118 -29.59 16.55 -0.97
N THR A 119 -29.03 17.62 -0.39
CA THR A 119 -27.86 17.55 0.48
C THR A 119 -28.17 16.79 1.78
N VAL A 120 -29.33 17.04 2.38
CA VAL A 120 -29.77 16.31 3.59
C VAL A 120 -30.02 14.84 3.24
N ALA A 121 -30.66 14.57 2.10
CA ALA A 121 -30.89 13.19 1.63
C ALA A 121 -29.57 12.44 1.39
N HIS A 122 -28.56 13.09 0.80
CA HIS A 122 -27.24 12.51 0.60
C HIS A 122 -26.58 12.08 1.92
N TRP A 123 -26.64 12.93 2.94
CA TRP A 123 -26.07 12.60 4.25
C TRP A 123 -26.83 11.47 4.93
N LEU A 124 -28.15 11.48 4.88
CA LEU A 124 -28.96 10.38 5.42
C LEU A 124 -28.61 9.03 4.80
N ASP A 125 -28.42 9.00 3.48
CA ASP A 125 -28.04 7.79 2.74
C ASP A 125 -26.63 7.32 3.13
N LEU A 126 -25.64 8.21 3.10
CA LEU A 126 -24.26 7.87 3.44
C LEU A 126 -24.12 7.28 4.85
N PHE A 127 -24.87 7.84 5.81
CA PHE A 127 -24.86 7.45 7.21
C PHE A 127 -25.87 6.34 7.57
N GLU A 128 -26.59 5.79 6.60
CA GLU A 128 -27.63 4.77 6.81
C GLU A 128 -28.62 5.19 7.91
N LEU A 129 -29.15 6.40 7.78
CA LEU A 129 -30.12 7.01 8.69
C LEU A 129 -31.47 7.15 7.98
N HIS A 130 -32.52 6.55 8.56
CA HIS A 130 -33.86 6.68 8.02
C HIS A 130 -34.52 7.98 8.52
N PRO A 131 -35.07 8.84 7.63
CA PRO A 131 -35.65 10.15 7.98
C PRO A 131 -37.00 10.10 8.71
N GLY A 132 -37.42 8.94 9.24
CA GLY A 132 -38.68 8.82 9.97
C GLY A 132 -38.76 9.72 11.20
N GLN A 133 -39.96 9.85 11.78
CA GLN A 133 -40.21 10.61 13.02
C GLN A 133 -39.64 9.87 14.25
N ARG A 134 -38.32 9.69 14.28
CA ARG A 134 -37.57 9.08 15.40
C ARG A 134 -36.72 10.14 16.08
N PHE A 135 -36.76 10.14 17.41
CA PHE A 135 -35.98 11.01 18.29
C PHE A 135 -34.75 10.26 18.86
N PRO A 136 -33.70 10.95 19.33
CA PRO A 136 -32.48 10.30 19.85
C PRO A 136 -32.72 9.20 20.89
N GLY A 137 -33.69 9.38 21.79
CA GLY A 137 -34.05 8.38 22.80
C GLY A 137 -34.60 7.06 22.24
N GLN A 138 -34.97 7.03 20.96
CA GLN A 138 -35.46 5.85 20.24
C GLN A 138 -34.40 5.23 19.33
N LEU A 139 -33.18 5.77 19.31
CA LEU A 139 -32.06 5.32 18.48
C LEU A 139 -31.11 4.44 19.30
N SER A 140 -30.55 3.41 18.67
CA SER A 140 -29.40 2.68 19.21
C SER A 140 -28.19 3.60 19.36
N ARG A 141 -27.23 3.27 20.23
CA ARG A 141 -25.98 4.04 20.37
C ARG A 141 -25.22 4.19 19.04
N GLY A 142 -25.25 3.16 18.19
CA GLY A 142 -24.67 3.22 16.85
C GLY A 142 -25.39 4.24 15.96
N GLU A 143 -26.73 4.24 15.94
CA GLU A 143 -27.52 5.25 15.20
C GLU A 143 -27.30 6.67 15.74
N GLN A 144 -27.20 6.84 17.07
CA GLN A 144 -26.91 8.14 17.70
C GLN A 144 -25.52 8.66 17.31
N SER A 145 -24.50 7.79 17.33
CA SER A 145 -23.14 8.12 16.88
C SER A 145 -23.13 8.56 15.42
N ARG A 146 -23.85 7.84 14.54
CA ARG A 146 -23.96 8.22 13.12
C ARG A 146 -24.67 9.55 12.95
N LEU A 147 -25.77 9.79 13.67
CA LEU A 147 -26.50 11.06 13.61
C LEU A 147 -25.63 12.24 14.06
N SER A 148 -24.86 12.07 15.13
CA SER A 148 -23.98 13.12 15.64
C SER A 148 -22.85 13.46 14.67
N LEU A 149 -22.21 12.44 14.09
CA LEU A 149 -21.19 12.62 13.06
C LEU A 149 -21.79 13.24 11.78
N ALA A 150 -22.95 12.75 11.33
CA ALA A 150 -23.66 13.29 10.17
C ALA A 150 -23.99 14.77 10.36
N ARG A 151 -24.44 15.16 11.55
CA ARG A 151 -24.69 16.56 11.92
C ARG A 151 -23.41 17.40 11.85
N ALA A 152 -22.30 16.92 12.41
CA ALA A 152 -21.03 17.64 12.36
C ALA A 152 -20.56 17.84 10.91
N VAL A 153 -20.65 16.81 10.07
CA VAL A 153 -20.25 16.87 8.65
C VAL A 153 -21.18 17.75 7.82
N ALA A 154 -22.50 17.66 8.04
CA ALA A 154 -23.50 18.45 7.32
C ALA A 154 -23.37 19.96 7.55
N SER A 155 -22.70 20.39 8.63
CA SER A 155 -22.42 21.80 8.88
C SER A 155 -21.52 22.46 7.83
N GLU A 156 -20.72 21.66 7.11
CA GLU A 156 -19.68 22.13 6.19
C GLU A 156 -18.69 23.13 6.83
N ALA A 157 -18.52 23.09 8.15
CA ALA A 157 -17.57 23.95 8.85
C ALA A 157 -16.12 23.71 8.35
N PRO A 158 -15.28 24.76 8.25
CA PRO A 158 -13.90 24.63 7.80
C PRO A 158 -13.01 23.85 8.79
N VAL A 159 -13.42 23.78 10.06
CA VAL A 159 -12.77 22.97 11.10
C VAL A 159 -13.79 22.05 11.75
N LEU A 160 -13.52 20.75 11.75
CA LEU A 160 -14.29 19.75 12.49
C LEU A 160 -13.45 19.23 13.65
N ILE A 161 -14.04 19.19 14.83
CA ILE A 161 -13.44 18.58 16.01
C ILE A 161 -14.34 17.40 16.41
N LEU A 162 -13.79 16.19 16.50
CA LEU A 162 -14.56 14.96 16.60
C LEU A 162 -14.01 14.05 17.71
N ASP A 163 -14.80 13.79 18.77
CA ASP A 163 -14.42 12.85 19.82
C ASP A 163 -14.98 11.45 19.52
N GLU A 164 -14.09 10.50 19.22
CA GLU A 164 -14.40 9.08 18.96
C GLU A 164 -15.55 8.85 17.93
N PRO A 165 -15.49 9.47 16.73
CA PRO A 165 -16.66 9.61 15.84
C PRO A 165 -17.27 8.30 15.32
N CYS A 166 -16.50 7.21 15.27
CA CYS A 166 -16.93 5.91 14.77
C CYS A 166 -16.77 4.76 15.79
N ALA A 167 -16.51 5.07 17.07
CA ALA A 167 -16.21 4.04 18.07
C ALA A 167 -17.36 3.06 18.35
N HIS A 168 -18.61 3.46 18.08
CA HIS A 168 -19.81 2.66 18.30
C HIS A 168 -20.31 1.93 17.04
N LEU A 169 -19.53 1.95 15.96
CA LEU A 169 -19.92 1.39 14.66
C LEU A 169 -19.25 0.04 14.40
N GLN A 170 -19.90 -0.78 13.58
CA GLN A 170 -19.27 -2.00 13.05
C GLN A 170 -18.06 -1.63 12.19
N ALA A 171 -17.01 -2.45 12.22
CA ALA A 171 -15.73 -2.18 11.56
C ALA A 171 -15.88 -1.87 10.05
N ALA A 172 -16.69 -2.65 9.33
CA ALA A 172 -16.93 -2.45 7.90
C ALA A 172 -17.59 -1.09 7.59
N LEU A 173 -18.60 -0.70 8.37
CA LEU A 173 -19.27 0.59 8.21
C LEU A 173 -18.35 1.75 8.58
N SER A 174 -17.59 1.62 9.67
CA SER A 174 -16.58 2.61 10.08
C SER A 174 -15.56 2.85 8.96
N GLN A 175 -14.99 1.79 8.38
CA GLN A 175 -14.04 1.90 7.27
C GLN A 175 -14.67 2.56 6.03
N ARG A 176 -15.92 2.23 5.70
CA ARG A 176 -16.65 2.84 4.57
C ARG A 176 -16.84 4.35 4.78
N LEU A 177 -17.30 4.75 5.96
CA LEU A 177 -17.51 6.15 6.33
C LEU A 177 -16.20 6.93 6.31
N TRP A 178 -15.14 6.44 6.96
CA TRP A 178 -13.83 7.12 6.95
C TRP A 178 -13.29 7.31 5.53
N ARG A 179 -13.37 6.29 4.67
CA ARG A 179 -12.96 6.43 3.26
C ARG A 179 -13.77 7.47 2.48
N ALA A 180 -15.07 7.59 2.74
CA ALA A 180 -15.93 8.57 2.08
C ALA A 180 -15.69 9.99 2.61
N LEU A 181 -15.64 10.12 3.94
CA LEU A 181 -15.47 11.40 4.63
C LEU A 181 -14.07 11.99 4.42
N THR A 182 -13.00 11.20 4.49
CA THR A 182 -11.64 11.68 4.19
C THR A 182 -11.54 12.23 2.77
N ARG A 183 -12.18 11.59 1.78
CA ARG A 183 -12.26 12.12 0.41
C ARG A 183 -13.01 13.45 0.37
N HIS A 184 -14.16 13.53 1.04
CA HIS A 184 -14.98 14.72 1.12
C HIS A 184 -14.23 15.91 1.75
N TRP A 185 -13.59 15.71 2.92
CA TRP A 185 -12.86 16.75 3.63
C TRP A 185 -11.63 17.23 2.87
N ARG A 186 -10.86 16.30 2.27
CA ARG A 186 -9.70 16.66 1.44
C ARG A 186 -10.10 17.47 0.21
N ALA A 187 -11.21 17.12 -0.45
CA ALA A 187 -11.70 17.87 -1.60
C ALA A 187 -12.12 19.31 -1.25
N ARG A 188 -12.61 19.54 -0.02
CA ARG A 188 -13.02 20.87 0.47
C ARG A 188 -11.92 21.64 1.21
N GLY A 189 -10.78 21.02 1.50
CA GLY A 189 -9.76 21.61 2.36
C GLY A 189 -10.19 21.76 3.83
N THR A 190 -11.18 20.97 4.28
CA THR A 190 -11.64 20.95 5.67
C THR A 190 -10.55 20.40 6.58
N SER A 191 -10.25 21.09 7.67
CA SER A 191 -9.36 20.57 8.71
C SER A 191 -10.15 19.77 9.74
N VAL A 192 -9.64 18.60 10.13
CA VAL A 192 -10.33 17.69 11.06
C VAL A 192 -9.38 17.31 12.18
N ILE A 193 -9.78 17.58 13.42
CA ILE A 193 -9.08 17.18 14.64
C ILE A 193 -9.93 16.12 15.31
N TYR A 194 -9.43 14.89 15.42
CA TYR A 194 -10.25 13.79 15.95
C TYR A 194 -9.51 12.91 16.94
N SER A 195 -10.21 12.40 17.95
CA SER A 195 -9.67 11.35 18.82
C SER A 195 -10.02 9.96 18.28
N THR A 196 -9.11 9.01 18.50
CA THR A 196 -9.41 7.60 18.26
C THR A 196 -8.48 6.69 19.07
N HIS A 197 -8.98 5.49 19.36
CA HIS A 197 -8.20 4.37 19.86
C HIS A 197 -7.77 3.37 18.78
N GLN A 198 -7.98 3.66 17.49
CA GLN A 198 -7.70 2.74 16.36
C GLN A 198 -6.43 3.17 15.59
N PRO A 199 -5.29 2.48 15.77
CA PRO A 199 -4.04 2.82 15.09
C PRO A 199 -4.11 2.71 13.57
N GLU A 200 -4.81 1.70 13.05
CA GLU A 200 -4.91 1.42 11.62
C GLU A 200 -5.58 2.58 10.88
N LEU A 201 -6.57 3.21 11.52
CA LEU A 201 -7.23 4.39 10.99
C LEU A 201 -6.25 5.57 10.93
N VAL A 202 -5.53 5.83 12.01
CA VAL A 202 -4.56 6.93 12.10
C VAL A 202 -3.47 6.78 11.04
N LEU A 203 -2.88 5.59 10.92
CA LEU A 203 -1.86 5.30 9.91
C LEU A 203 -2.41 5.40 8.47
N GLY A 204 -3.71 5.19 8.27
CA GLY A 204 -4.35 5.21 6.95
C GLY A 204 -4.84 6.58 6.48
N VAL A 205 -5.24 7.49 7.38
CA VAL A 205 -5.91 8.75 6.99
C VAL A 205 -5.34 10.02 7.63
N ALA A 206 -4.65 9.94 8.76
CA ALA A 206 -4.15 11.14 9.44
C ALA A 206 -2.91 11.69 8.73
N ASP A 207 -2.81 13.01 8.67
CA ASP A 207 -1.64 13.72 8.19
C ASP A 207 -0.68 14.04 9.36
N HIS A 208 -1.23 14.19 10.58
CA HIS A 208 -0.51 14.53 11.80
C HIS A 208 -1.06 13.77 13.01
N LEU A 209 -0.20 13.44 13.98
CA LEU A 209 -0.56 12.67 15.17
C LEU A 209 -0.02 13.33 16.44
N LEU A 210 -0.93 13.60 17.38
CA LEU A 210 -0.63 14.00 18.75
C LEU A 210 -0.93 12.84 19.70
N MET A 211 0.04 12.45 20.52
CA MET A 211 -0.13 11.39 21.50
C MET A 211 -0.08 11.93 22.92
N LEU A 212 -1.10 11.60 23.71
CA LEU A 212 -1.20 12.01 25.10
C LEU A 212 -1.05 10.79 26.02
N ALA A 213 -0.32 10.97 27.12
CA ALA A 213 -0.41 10.10 28.29
C ALA A 213 -0.36 10.93 29.56
N GLU A 214 -1.24 10.58 30.50
CA GLU A 214 -1.31 11.19 31.82
C GLU A 214 -1.35 12.74 31.83
N GLY A 215 -2.05 13.32 30.85
CA GLY A 215 -2.22 14.77 30.69
C GLY A 215 -1.03 15.48 30.05
N ARG A 216 -0.07 14.75 29.47
CA ARG A 216 1.11 15.31 28.78
C ARG A 216 1.20 14.82 27.35
N LEU A 217 1.82 15.61 26.49
CA LEU A 217 2.20 15.21 25.14
C LEU A 217 3.42 14.28 25.22
N ILE A 218 3.28 13.05 24.71
CA ILE A 218 4.35 12.05 24.68
C ILE A 218 4.96 11.86 23.29
N ALA A 219 4.24 12.24 22.23
CA ALA A 219 4.75 12.28 20.86
C ALA A 219 3.93 13.25 19.99
N GLU A 220 4.60 13.86 19.03
CA GLU A 220 4.01 14.73 18.00
C GLU A 220 4.85 14.61 16.73
N ALA A 221 4.27 14.05 15.67
CA ALA A 221 4.87 13.99 14.32
C ALA A 221 3.85 13.45 13.31
N SER A 222 4.31 13.08 12.11
CA SER A 222 3.49 12.29 11.19
C SER A 222 3.23 10.88 11.75
N PRO A 223 2.09 10.24 11.44
CA PRO A 223 1.81 8.88 11.89
C PRO A 223 2.89 7.87 11.48
N LEU A 224 3.44 8.00 10.27
CA LEU A 224 4.47 7.10 9.76
C LEU A 224 5.78 7.26 10.56
N GLU A 225 6.17 8.48 10.89
CA GLU A 225 7.39 8.73 11.68
C GLU A 225 7.28 8.14 13.08
N ILE A 226 6.15 8.34 13.77
CA ILE A 226 5.89 7.74 15.08
C ILE A 226 5.86 6.20 14.98
N TYR A 227 5.31 5.65 13.90
CA TYR A 227 5.29 4.23 13.68
C TYR A 227 6.69 3.65 13.45
N GLU A 228 7.52 4.27 12.61
CA GLU A 228 8.84 3.76 12.27
C GLU A 228 9.89 3.99 13.36
N ARG A 229 9.83 5.14 14.05
CA ARG A 229 10.82 5.56 15.04
C ARG A 229 10.14 6.12 16.29
N PRO A 230 9.41 5.28 17.05
CA PRO A 230 8.73 5.72 18.26
C PRO A 230 9.73 6.13 19.35
N ALA A 231 9.45 7.24 20.03
CA ALA A 231 10.34 7.80 21.07
C ALA A 231 10.46 6.91 22.32
N SER A 232 9.49 6.04 22.57
CA SER A 232 9.48 5.10 23.71
C SER A 232 8.72 3.82 23.37
N GLU A 233 8.92 2.78 24.18
CA GLU A 233 8.17 1.53 24.05
C GLU A 233 6.65 1.75 24.19
N GLU A 234 6.24 2.61 25.13
CA GLU A 234 4.83 2.96 25.33
C GLU A 234 4.22 3.58 24.06
N VAL A 235 4.91 4.56 23.46
CA VAL A 235 4.49 5.19 22.20
C VAL A 235 4.39 4.13 21.08
N ALA A 236 5.39 3.25 21.00
CA ALA A 236 5.46 2.21 19.99
C ALA A 236 4.25 1.27 20.05
N TRP A 237 3.86 0.84 21.25
CA TRP A 237 2.74 -0.07 21.50
C TRP A 237 1.38 0.54 21.22
N ILE A 238 1.20 1.83 21.52
CA ILE A 238 -0.07 2.52 21.26
C ILE A 238 -0.38 2.53 19.76
N VAL A 239 0.62 2.67 18.88
CA VAL A 239 0.43 2.66 17.42
C VAL A 239 0.47 1.26 16.80
N GLY A 240 0.75 0.22 17.57
CA GLY A 240 0.68 -1.17 17.15
C GLY A 240 1.75 -2.07 17.77
N PRO A 241 1.68 -3.39 17.57
CA PRO A 241 2.67 -4.32 18.11
C PRO A 241 4.10 -3.97 17.70
N THR A 242 5.05 -4.20 18.61
CA THR A 242 6.47 -3.92 18.42
C THR A 242 7.31 -4.94 19.17
N ASN A 243 8.53 -5.17 18.72
CA ASN A 243 9.57 -5.83 19.50
C ASN A 243 10.53 -4.77 20.02
N TRP A 244 10.47 -4.46 21.30
CA TRP A 244 11.40 -3.53 21.94
C TRP A 244 12.62 -4.28 22.48
N PHE A 245 13.82 -3.80 22.17
CA PHE A 245 15.08 -4.36 22.63
C PHE A 245 15.89 -3.28 23.34
N GLU A 246 16.01 -3.39 24.66
CA GLU A 246 16.86 -2.49 25.44
C GLU A 246 18.33 -2.63 25.04
N PRO A 247 19.13 -1.54 25.00
CA PRO A 247 20.51 -1.58 24.51
C PRO A 247 21.38 -2.67 25.18
N LYS A 248 21.17 -2.91 26.48
CA LYS A 248 21.90 -3.91 27.28
C LYS A 248 21.59 -5.37 26.86
N GLU A 249 20.48 -5.60 26.17
CA GLU A 249 20.02 -6.93 25.75
C GLU A 249 20.24 -7.19 24.26
N GLN A 250 20.41 -6.14 23.45
CA GLN A 250 20.53 -6.26 21.99
C GLN A 250 21.65 -7.20 21.57
N THR A 251 22.85 -7.08 22.16
CA THR A 251 23.99 -7.96 21.82
C THR A 251 23.67 -9.44 22.03
N ARG A 252 22.88 -9.80 23.05
CA ARG A 252 22.50 -11.20 23.31
C ARG A 252 21.52 -11.75 22.27
N TRP A 253 20.56 -10.93 21.83
CA TRP A 253 19.49 -11.37 20.93
C TRP A 253 19.82 -11.19 19.44
N TRP A 254 20.64 -10.20 19.11
CA TRP A 254 20.97 -9.79 17.75
C TRP A 254 22.45 -9.98 17.39
N GLY A 255 23.33 -10.19 18.36
CA GLY A 255 24.78 -10.24 18.14
C GLY A 255 25.42 -8.87 17.84
N HIS A 256 24.62 -7.82 17.68
CA HIS A 256 25.02 -6.45 17.42
C HIS A 256 24.00 -5.46 18.00
N VAL A 257 24.35 -4.18 18.00
CA VAL A 257 23.46 -3.09 18.42
C VAL A 257 22.64 -2.63 17.21
N LEU A 258 21.33 -2.47 17.40
CA LEU A 258 20.41 -1.99 16.37
C LEU A 258 20.41 -0.45 16.31
N ASP A 259 20.10 0.09 15.13
CA ASP A 259 19.94 1.54 14.92
C ASP A 259 18.81 2.16 15.76
N HIS A 260 17.80 1.35 16.10
CA HIS A 260 16.66 1.76 16.92
C HIS A 260 16.17 0.57 17.76
N PRO A 261 15.75 0.78 19.03
CA PRO A 261 15.32 -0.31 19.92
C PRO A 261 14.01 -0.98 19.50
N SER A 262 13.16 -0.29 18.73
CA SER A 262 11.91 -0.85 18.20
C SER A 262 12.13 -1.55 16.86
N VAL A 263 11.75 -2.83 16.78
CA VAL A 263 11.67 -3.62 15.55
C VAL A 263 10.22 -4.03 15.33
N ARG A 264 9.61 -3.53 14.25
CA ARG A 264 8.22 -3.84 13.91
C ARG A 264 8.07 -5.31 13.46
N PRO A 265 6.94 -5.97 13.73
CA PRO A 265 6.73 -7.38 13.39
C PRO A 265 6.94 -7.71 11.92
N GLU A 266 6.55 -6.82 11.01
CA GLU A 266 6.76 -6.95 9.57
C GLU A 266 8.22 -6.81 9.13
N ARG A 267 9.09 -6.32 10.01
CA ARG A 267 10.55 -6.22 9.80
C ARG A 267 11.35 -7.29 10.54
N LEU A 268 10.70 -8.13 11.34
CA LEU A 268 11.37 -9.20 12.08
C LEU A 268 11.05 -10.54 11.45
N GLU A 269 12.09 -11.29 11.12
CA GLU A 269 11.97 -12.65 10.61
C GLU A 269 12.72 -13.64 11.51
N LEU A 270 12.11 -14.80 11.73
CA LEU A 270 12.71 -15.91 12.46
C LEU A 270 13.21 -16.94 11.45
N ILE A 271 14.52 -17.16 11.40
CA ILE A 271 15.12 -18.12 10.49
C ILE A 271 15.52 -19.36 11.28
N PRO A 272 15.01 -20.55 10.95
CA PRO A 272 15.51 -21.80 11.51
C PRO A 272 17.01 -21.97 11.23
N THR A 273 17.81 -22.03 12.28
CA THR A 273 19.27 -22.13 12.19
C THR A 273 19.76 -23.12 13.25
N PRO A 274 20.08 -24.37 12.85
CA PRO A 274 20.65 -25.37 13.76
C PRO A 274 21.90 -24.84 14.47
N GLY A 275 22.00 -25.05 15.78
CA GLY A 275 23.12 -24.59 16.59
C GLY A 275 23.04 -23.14 17.06
N SER A 276 22.01 -22.38 16.67
CA SER A 276 21.73 -21.07 17.27
C SER A 276 21.40 -21.20 18.76
N PRO A 277 21.87 -20.26 19.62
CA PRO A 277 21.55 -20.24 21.04
C PRO A 277 20.10 -19.85 21.34
N LEU A 278 19.32 -19.37 20.36
CA LEU A 278 17.92 -19.02 20.57
C LEU A 278 17.04 -20.20 20.19
N VAL A 279 16.17 -20.64 21.10
CA VAL A 279 15.28 -21.79 20.91
C VAL A 279 13.84 -21.38 21.07
N VAL A 280 12.98 -21.81 20.14
CA VAL A 280 11.53 -21.61 20.24
C VAL A 280 10.95 -22.47 21.35
N THR A 281 10.35 -21.85 22.36
CA THR A 281 9.68 -22.55 23.47
C THR A 281 8.18 -22.66 23.25
N GLU A 282 7.56 -21.64 22.67
CA GLU A 282 6.13 -21.63 22.32
C GLU A 282 5.88 -20.78 21.07
N SER A 283 4.75 -21.04 20.40
CA SER A 283 4.30 -20.24 19.25
C SER A 283 2.78 -20.15 19.23
N HIS A 284 2.26 -18.93 19.15
CA HIS A 284 0.83 -18.62 19.17
C HIS A 284 0.45 -17.73 17.98
N HIS A 285 -0.63 -18.08 17.29
CA HIS A 285 -1.22 -17.20 16.28
C HIS A 285 -2.05 -16.09 16.95
N ALA A 286 -1.90 -14.86 16.46
CA ALA A 286 -2.57 -13.67 16.95
C ALA A 286 -3.10 -12.82 15.78
N GLY A 287 -4.06 -13.38 15.04
CA GLY A 287 -4.62 -12.75 13.84
C GLY A 287 -3.61 -12.71 12.69
N PRO A 288 -3.29 -11.53 12.11
CA PRO A 288 -2.28 -11.41 11.06
C PRO A 288 -0.84 -11.55 11.56
N LEU A 289 -0.64 -11.55 12.88
CA LEU A 289 0.66 -11.70 13.53
C LEU A 289 0.80 -13.06 14.19
N GLN A 290 2.04 -13.40 14.50
CA GLN A 290 2.42 -14.54 15.32
C GLN A 290 3.26 -14.03 16.50
N ARG A 291 3.00 -14.60 17.67
CA ARG A 291 3.79 -14.38 18.89
C ARG A 291 4.58 -15.65 19.19
N VAL A 292 5.89 -15.54 19.25
CA VAL A 292 6.80 -16.66 19.49
C VAL A 292 7.56 -16.40 20.78
N GLU A 293 7.56 -17.37 21.69
CA GLU A 293 8.41 -17.34 22.88
C GLU A 293 9.77 -17.95 22.54
N LEU A 294 10.83 -17.24 22.90
CA LEU A 294 12.22 -17.63 22.67
C LEU A 294 12.97 -17.70 23.98
N ALA A 295 13.76 -18.75 24.16
CA ALA A 295 14.76 -18.86 25.22
C ALA A 295 16.16 -18.70 24.64
N ALA A 296 16.97 -17.81 25.23
CA ALA A 296 18.38 -17.65 24.89
C ALA A 296 19.24 -18.52 25.82
N LEU A 297 19.83 -19.58 25.27
CA LEU A 297 20.76 -20.47 25.96
C LEU A 297 22.04 -19.71 26.37
N PRO A 298 22.65 -20.05 27.53
CA PRO A 298 23.89 -19.42 27.98
C PRO A 298 25.04 -19.66 26.98
N ALA A 299 25.93 -18.70 26.81
CA ALA A 299 27.13 -18.89 26.00
C ALA A 299 28.09 -19.85 26.73
N SER A 300 28.80 -20.69 25.98
CA SER A 300 29.81 -21.63 26.52
C SER A 300 31.11 -20.90 26.91
N SER A 301 31.02 -19.84 27.73
CA SER A 301 32.15 -19.09 28.25
C SER A 301 32.23 -19.20 29.78
N GLU A 302 33.44 -19.32 30.31
CA GLU A 302 33.73 -19.57 31.74
C GLU A 302 33.17 -18.49 32.70
N GLU A 303 32.84 -17.29 32.21
CA GLU A 303 32.29 -16.20 33.02
C GLU A 303 30.79 -16.34 33.36
N GLU A 304 29.98 -16.99 32.52
CA GLU A 304 28.52 -17.15 32.76
C GLU A 304 28.16 -18.37 33.61
N ALA A 305 29.09 -19.31 33.81
CA ALA A 305 28.91 -20.49 34.66
C ALA A 305 28.61 -20.16 36.14
N ARG A 306 28.76 -18.89 36.54
CA ARG A 306 28.46 -18.39 37.90
C ARG A 306 26.99 -17.97 38.09
N SER A 307 26.20 -17.80 37.04
CA SER A 307 24.74 -17.56 37.14
C SER A 307 24.03 -17.89 35.82
N PRO A 308 23.55 -19.14 35.63
CA PRO A 308 22.88 -19.56 34.40
C PRO A 308 21.44 -19.05 34.40
N THR A 309 21.24 -17.79 34.06
CA THR A 309 19.89 -17.24 33.85
C THR A 309 19.52 -17.41 32.38
N VAL A 310 18.67 -18.40 32.11
CA VAL A 310 17.95 -18.52 30.84
C VAL A 310 17.11 -17.25 30.70
N SER A 311 17.36 -16.46 29.67
CA SER A 311 16.55 -15.29 29.37
C SER A 311 15.50 -15.68 28.35
N GLU A 312 14.25 -15.49 28.72
CA GLU A 312 13.10 -15.74 27.87
C GLU A 312 12.53 -14.41 27.38
N ARG A 313 12.01 -14.40 26.14
CA ARG A 313 11.25 -13.26 25.62
C ARG A 313 10.18 -13.69 24.63
N SER A 314 9.13 -12.89 24.58
CA SER A 314 8.18 -12.92 23.48
C SER A 314 8.68 -12.06 22.32
N VAL A 315 8.52 -12.55 21.10
CA VAL A 315 8.70 -11.77 19.86
C VAL A 315 7.46 -11.87 18.98
N TRP A 316 7.15 -10.78 18.29
CA TRP A 316 6.06 -10.62 17.35
C TRP A 316 6.60 -10.57 15.93
N THR A 317 6.05 -11.38 15.04
CA THR A 317 6.44 -11.45 13.63
C THR A 317 5.21 -11.66 12.74
N ILE A 318 5.35 -11.47 11.43
CA ILE A 318 4.35 -11.92 10.46
C ILE A 318 4.63 -13.39 10.10
N PRO A 319 3.64 -14.29 10.15
CA PRO A 319 3.81 -15.66 9.71
C PRO A 319 4.13 -15.71 8.20
N ARG A 320 5.24 -16.33 7.82
CA ARG A 320 5.69 -16.49 6.41
C ARG A 320 5.60 -17.91 5.88
N GLY A 321 4.88 -18.76 6.59
CA GLY A 321 4.78 -20.19 6.36
C GLY A 321 4.28 -20.86 7.63
N SER A 322 4.62 -22.14 7.79
CA SER A 322 4.33 -22.86 9.04
C SER A 322 5.12 -22.23 10.21
N PRO A 323 4.48 -22.03 11.37
CA PRO A 323 5.18 -21.53 12.55
C PRO A 323 6.35 -22.47 12.92
N PRO A 324 7.51 -21.94 13.33
CA PRO A 324 8.64 -22.78 13.70
C PRO A 324 8.25 -23.69 14.87
N ALA A 325 8.60 -24.97 14.77
CA ALA A 325 8.24 -25.96 15.77
C ALA A 325 8.94 -25.68 17.10
N VAL A 326 8.25 -25.98 18.21
CA VAL A 326 8.85 -25.93 19.55
C VAL A 326 10.11 -26.79 19.58
N GLY A 327 11.20 -26.24 20.14
CA GLY A 327 12.53 -26.84 20.17
C GLY A 327 13.41 -26.48 18.97
N THR A 328 12.90 -25.76 17.97
CA THR A 328 13.70 -25.30 16.82
C THR A 328 14.64 -24.17 17.24
N SER A 329 15.93 -24.30 16.94
CA SER A 329 16.90 -23.20 17.04
C SER A 329 16.68 -22.19 15.93
N VAL A 330 16.65 -20.90 16.25
CA VAL A 330 16.37 -19.80 15.30
C VAL A 330 17.35 -18.65 15.45
N VAL A 331 17.52 -17.83 14.41
CA VAL A 331 18.13 -16.50 14.54
C VAL A 331 17.11 -15.42 14.20
N LEU A 332 17.26 -14.25 14.83
CA LEU A 332 16.49 -13.06 14.49
C LEU A 332 17.16 -12.39 13.29
N ARG A 333 16.41 -12.18 12.22
CA ARG A 333 16.85 -11.37 11.06
C ARG A 333 16.00 -10.13 10.96
N LEU A 334 16.67 -8.97 10.90
CA LEU A 334 16.02 -7.72 10.59
C LEU A 334 15.91 -7.68 9.07
N MET A 335 14.69 -7.65 8.59
CA MET A 335 14.47 -7.37 7.20
C MET A 335 14.85 -5.93 6.95
N MET A 336 15.88 -5.75 6.14
CA MET A 336 16.15 -4.45 5.59
C MET A 336 14.92 -4.03 4.80
N ALA A 337 14.20 -3.02 5.30
CA ALA A 337 13.51 -2.12 4.39
C ALA A 337 14.59 -1.67 3.42
N LEU A 338 14.45 -1.97 2.14
CA LEU A 338 15.48 -1.67 1.14
C LEU A 338 15.55 -0.14 0.92
N TRP A 339 16.09 0.56 1.90
CA TRP A 339 16.56 1.93 1.83
C TRP A 339 18.08 1.83 1.72
N LEU A 340 18.56 1.95 0.48
CA LEU A 340 19.91 2.38 0.08
C LEU A 340 21.01 2.14 1.13
N LEU A 341 21.66 0.97 1.11
CA LEU A 341 23.09 0.75 1.43
C LEU A 341 23.40 -0.75 1.43
N LEU A 342 23.95 -1.28 0.34
CA LEU A 342 24.79 -2.48 0.39
C LEU A 342 26.04 -2.23 -0.47
N GLY A 343 26.98 -1.49 0.12
CA GLY A 343 28.39 -1.65 -0.16
C GLY A 343 28.94 -2.72 0.76
N THR A 344 29.42 -3.83 0.17
CA THR A 344 30.35 -4.81 0.71
C THR A 344 30.00 -5.46 2.06
N LEU A 345 29.67 -6.76 2.03
CA LEU A 345 30.41 -7.82 2.72
C LEU A 345 29.80 -9.18 2.36
N GLY A 346 30.59 -10.03 1.71
CA GLY A 346 30.24 -11.41 1.42
C GLY A 346 30.46 -12.32 2.62
N CYS A 347 29.76 -13.46 2.61
CA CYS A 347 30.26 -14.75 3.04
C CYS A 347 29.42 -15.85 2.36
N GLU A 348 30.12 -16.81 1.75
CA GLU A 348 29.63 -17.88 0.89
C GLU A 348 28.81 -18.94 1.66
N GLY A 349 27.88 -19.62 0.97
CA GLY A 349 27.18 -20.75 1.60
C GLY A 349 26.14 -21.55 0.79
N SER A 350 25.66 -21.08 -0.35
CA SER A 350 25.09 -21.91 -1.43
C SER A 350 24.96 -21.00 -2.66
N SER A 351 25.73 -21.25 -3.72
CA SER A 351 25.65 -20.42 -4.92
C SER A 351 24.35 -20.76 -5.65
N GLU A 352 23.27 -20.05 -5.33
CA GLU A 352 22.13 -20.00 -6.24
C GLU A 352 22.66 -19.61 -7.63
N PRO A 353 22.20 -20.28 -8.70
CA PRO A 353 22.69 -19.98 -10.03
C PRO A 353 22.42 -18.50 -10.36
N THR A 354 23.39 -17.83 -10.97
CA THR A 354 23.30 -16.40 -11.30
C THR A 354 23.15 -16.19 -12.80
N ILE A 355 22.41 -15.16 -13.19
CA ILE A 355 22.36 -14.72 -14.58
C ILE A 355 23.67 -14.00 -14.90
N SER A 356 24.41 -14.50 -15.88
CA SER A 356 25.63 -13.88 -16.39
C SER A 356 25.31 -12.66 -17.26
N ILE A 357 25.59 -11.46 -16.78
CA ILE A 357 25.41 -10.22 -17.53
C ILE A 357 26.78 -9.80 -18.07
N VAL A 358 26.93 -9.70 -19.39
CA VAL A 358 28.20 -9.29 -20.04
C VAL A 358 28.30 -7.77 -20.12
N GLU A 359 27.17 -7.12 -20.33
CA GLU A 359 27.08 -5.68 -20.50
C GLU A 359 25.72 -5.22 -19.97
N GLU A 360 25.73 -4.17 -19.15
CA GLU A 360 24.54 -3.49 -18.69
C GLU A 360 24.57 -2.05 -19.21
N THR A 361 23.50 -1.66 -19.87
CA THR A 361 23.25 -0.28 -20.29
C THR A 361 21.94 0.19 -19.66
N SER A 362 21.83 1.49 -19.37
CA SER A 362 20.58 2.06 -18.91
C SER A 362 20.44 3.51 -19.34
N TRP A 363 19.20 3.93 -19.57
CA TRP A 363 18.88 5.30 -19.96
C TRP A 363 17.51 5.71 -19.42
N MET A 364 17.36 7.01 -19.15
CA MET A 364 16.08 7.59 -18.73
C MET A 364 15.18 7.84 -19.94
N LEU A 365 13.87 7.89 -19.71
CA LEU A 365 12.92 8.31 -20.73
C LEU A 365 13.05 9.83 -21.02
N PRO A 366 12.73 10.28 -22.23
CA PRO A 366 12.59 11.70 -22.54
C PRO A 366 11.60 12.35 -21.58
N ALA A 367 11.87 13.59 -21.17
CA ALA A 367 10.93 14.38 -20.38
C ALA A 367 9.60 14.56 -21.12
N ASP A 368 8.53 14.72 -20.35
CA ASP A 368 7.23 15.17 -20.80
C ASP A 368 6.82 16.40 -19.98
N GLY A 369 6.93 17.57 -20.60
CA GLY A 369 6.84 18.85 -19.88
C GLY A 369 7.85 18.92 -18.72
N PRO A 370 7.39 19.20 -17.48
CA PRO A 370 8.27 19.35 -16.31
C PRO A 370 8.66 18.03 -15.64
N LEU A 371 8.14 16.88 -16.08
CA LEU A 371 8.34 15.58 -15.44
C LEU A 371 9.11 14.62 -16.35
N VAL A 372 9.88 13.71 -15.75
CA VAL A 372 10.39 12.52 -16.44
C VAL A 372 9.44 11.36 -16.14
N PRO A 373 8.66 10.89 -17.12
CA PRO A 373 7.76 9.74 -16.92
C PRO A 373 8.56 8.46 -16.62
N ALA A 374 7.91 7.49 -15.99
CA ALA A 374 8.52 6.19 -15.71
C ALA A 374 8.10 5.16 -16.78
N PRO A 375 9.01 4.27 -17.21
CA PRO A 375 8.65 3.16 -18.08
C PRO A 375 7.79 2.14 -17.34
N ARG A 376 6.90 1.44 -18.03
CA ARG A 376 6.03 0.40 -17.46
C ARG A 376 6.01 -0.86 -18.32
N GLY A 377 5.28 -0.82 -19.43
CA GLY A 377 5.17 -1.92 -20.38
C GLY A 377 6.29 -1.86 -21.39
N LEU A 378 6.88 -3.02 -21.70
CA LEU A 378 7.92 -3.16 -22.71
C LEU A 378 7.54 -4.29 -23.67
N CYS A 379 7.82 -4.11 -24.95
CA CYS A 379 7.86 -5.22 -25.90
C CYS A 379 8.83 -4.93 -27.03
N VAL A 380 9.27 -5.98 -27.72
CA VAL A 380 10.18 -5.85 -28.86
C VAL A 380 9.47 -6.32 -30.12
N SER A 381 9.55 -5.53 -31.18
CA SER A 381 9.07 -5.94 -32.49
C SER A 381 9.96 -7.02 -33.12
N PRO A 382 9.48 -7.77 -34.12
CA PRO A 382 10.32 -8.70 -34.87
C PRO A 382 11.56 -8.05 -35.54
N ALA A 383 11.51 -6.73 -35.79
CA ALA A 383 12.63 -5.96 -36.34
C ALA A 383 13.67 -5.53 -35.28
N GLY A 384 13.44 -5.84 -34.00
CA GLY A 384 14.29 -5.44 -32.88
C GLY A 384 14.01 -4.02 -32.36
N GLU A 385 12.96 -3.34 -32.83
CA GLU A 385 12.54 -2.07 -32.23
C GLU A 385 11.95 -2.32 -30.84
N LEU A 386 12.42 -1.58 -29.83
CA LEU A 386 11.89 -1.63 -28.47
C LEU A 386 10.76 -0.62 -28.33
N LEU A 387 9.57 -1.09 -27.97
CA LEU A 387 8.42 -0.25 -27.64
C LEU A 387 8.29 -0.15 -26.12
N VAL A 388 8.04 1.07 -25.67
CA VAL A 388 7.98 1.42 -24.25
C VAL A 388 6.71 2.21 -24.00
N LEU A 389 5.90 1.74 -23.06
CA LEU A 389 4.74 2.45 -22.54
C LEU A 389 5.13 3.15 -21.23
N ASP A 390 4.86 4.45 -21.13
CA ASP A 390 5.24 5.24 -19.95
C ASP A 390 4.04 5.75 -19.12
N THR A 391 4.34 6.28 -17.93
CA THR A 391 3.32 6.82 -17.01
C THR A 391 2.66 8.13 -17.48
N ALA A 392 3.13 8.73 -18.57
CA ALA A 392 2.50 9.89 -19.20
C ALA A 392 1.53 9.47 -20.32
N GLY A 393 1.33 8.17 -20.53
CA GLY A 393 0.46 7.66 -21.59
C GLY A 393 1.09 7.79 -22.96
N ARG A 394 2.42 7.75 -23.06
CA ARG A 394 3.13 7.72 -24.34
C ARG A 394 3.56 6.31 -24.71
N VAL A 395 3.47 5.99 -25.99
CA VAL A 395 4.21 4.88 -26.60
C VAL A 395 5.45 5.46 -27.25
N LEU A 396 6.62 5.02 -26.81
CA LEU A 396 7.93 5.41 -27.32
C LEU A 396 8.52 4.22 -28.08
N VAL A 397 9.05 4.45 -29.28
CA VAL A 397 9.69 3.41 -30.09
C VAL A 397 11.17 3.73 -30.25
N TYR A 398 12.02 2.81 -29.82
CA TYR A 398 13.47 2.90 -29.91
C TYR A 398 14.01 1.93 -30.97
N SER A 399 15.08 2.33 -31.63
CA SER A 399 15.85 1.46 -32.52
C SER A 399 16.57 0.36 -31.71
N PRO A 400 17.08 -0.70 -32.36
CA PRO A 400 17.97 -1.69 -31.72
C PRO A 400 19.25 -1.09 -31.11
N LYS A 401 19.58 0.18 -31.44
CA LYS A 401 20.71 0.92 -30.88
C LYS A 401 20.29 1.88 -29.75
N HIS A 402 19.05 1.73 -29.26
CA HIS A 402 18.46 2.52 -28.16
C HIS A 402 18.27 4.01 -28.50
N GLU A 403 18.16 4.35 -29.79
CA GLU A 403 17.83 5.71 -30.24
C GLU A 403 16.31 5.85 -30.39
N LEU A 404 15.72 6.91 -29.84
CA LEU A 404 14.28 7.16 -29.97
C LEU A 404 13.93 7.51 -31.43
N LEU A 405 13.13 6.66 -32.08
CA LEU A 405 12.72 6.81 -33.47
C LEU A 405 11.44 7.64 -33.60
N ARG A 406 10.44 7.33 -32.77
CA ARG A 406 9.10 7.93 -32.83
C ARG A 406 8.37 7.77 -31.51
N SER A 407 7.37 8.61 -31.30
CA SER A 407 6.46 8.50 -30.15
C SER A 407 5.09 9.09 -30.45
N TRP A 408 4.08 8.61 -29.74
CA TRP A 408 2.72 9.13 -29.77
C TRP A 408 2.06 8.96 -28.39
N HIS A 409 0.92 9.62 -28.19
CA HIS A 409 0.13 9.50 -26.96
C HIS A 409 -1.02 8.52 -27.17
N MET A 410 -1.46 7.93 -26.07
CA MET A 410 -2.77 7.28 -25.98
C MET A 410 -3.88 8.29 -26.30
N PRO A 411 -5.04 7.86 -26.82
CA PRO A 411 -6.10 8.78 -27.27
C PRO A 411 -6.68 9.62 -26.11
N GLU A 412 -6.86 8.98 -24.96
CA GLU A 412 -7.19 9.61 -23.68
C GLU A 412 -6.21 9.07 -22.63
N TYR A 413 -5.68 9.94 -21.79
CA TYR A 413 -4.59 9.60 -20.86
C TYR A 413 -4.59 10.43 -19.56
N SER A 414 -5.64 11.22 -19.31
CA SER A 414 -5.71 12.11 -18.14
C SER A 414 -5.93 11.38 -16.82
N VAL A 415 -6.60 10.22 -16.85
CA VAL A 415 -6.99 9.45 -15.66
C VAL A 415 -6.14 8.18 -15.49
N GLY A 416 -5.45 7.76 -16.56
CA GLY A 416 -4.92 6.40 -16.66
C GLY A 416 -3.44 6.28 -16.93
N LYS A 417 -2.86 5.22 -16.38
CA LYS A 417 -1.55 4.69 -16.76
C LYS A 417 -1.79 3.32 -17.37
N ALA A 418 -1.62 3.19 -18.68
CA ALA A 418 -1.71 1.90 -19.36
C ALA A 418 -0.50 1.00 -18.97
N GLU A 419 -0.67 -0.32 -19.04
CA GLU A 419 0.31 -1.30 -18.53
C GLU A 419 0.84 -2.24 -19.59
N GLY A 420 -0.04 -2.99 -20.26
CA GLY A 420 0.35 -4.01 -21.21
C GLY A 420 0.55 -3.43 -22.61
N ILE A 421 1.61 -3.87 -23.29
CA ILE A 421 1.88 -3.52 -24.69
C ILE A 421 2.40 -4.75 -25.45
N CYS A 422 1.90 -4.97 -26.66
CA CYS A 422 2.31 -6.09 -27.51
C CYS A 422 2.38 -5.65 -28.98
N VAL A 423 3.44 -6.03 -29.70
CA VAL A 423 3.50 -5.91 -31.16
C VAL A 423 2.84 -7.15 -31.76
N LEU A 424 1.82 -6.91 -32.57
CA LEU A 424 1.06 -7.96 -33.26
C LEU A 424 1.85 -8.48 -34.47
N LYS A 425 1.52 -9.69 -34.90
CA LYS A 425 2.13 -10.36 -36.06
C LYS A 425 2.05 -9.56 -37.36
N ASP A 426 1.00 -8.76 -37.53
CA ASP A 426 0.80 -7.90 -38.69
C ASP A 426 1.47 -6.52 -38.57
N GLY A 427 2.23 -6.30 -37.49
CA GLY A 427 2.96 -5.06 -37.20
C GLY A 427 2.15 -4.01 -36.44
N ARG A 428 0.84 -4.20 -36.24
CA ARG A 428 0.04 -3.33 -35.36
C ARG A 428 0.50 -3.47 -33.90
N ILE A 429 0.09 -2.53 -33.06
CA ILE A 429 0.49 -2.49 -31.65
C ILE A 429 -0.76 -2.49 -30.80
N ALA A 430 -0.89 -3.45 -29.89
CA ALA A 430 -1.99 -3.54 -28.94
C ALA A 430 -1.54 -3.02 -27.57
N VAL A 431 -2.35 -2.16 -26.96
CA VAL A 431 -2.10 -1.60 -25.62
C VAL A 431 -3.30 -1.87 -24.72
N ALA A 432 -3.07 -2.49 -23.57
CA ALA A 432 -4.04 -2.64 -22.50
C ALA A 432 -4.11 -1.33 -21.70
N ASP A 433 -5.19 -0.57 -21.91
CA ASP A 433 -5.40 0.76 -21.36
C ASP A 433 -6.15 0.67 -20.03
N THR A 434 -5.39 0.36 -18.98
CA THR A 434 -5.86 -0.14 -17.68
C THR A 434 -6.98 0.67 -17.04
N HIS A 435 -6.88 2.00 -17.02
CA HIS A 435 -7.86 2.85 -16.32
C HIS A 435 -8.93 3.43 -17.26
N TYR A 436 -8.89 3.05 -18.53
CA TYR A 436 -9.95 3.32 -19.50
C TYR A 436 -10.67 2.02 -19.91
N HIS A 437 -10.40 0.90 -19.23
CA HIS A 437 -11.16 -0.35 -19.33
C HIS A 437 -11.22 -0.93 -20.75
N ARG A 438 -10.16 -0.74 -21.54
CA ARG A 438 -10.17 -1.01 -22.98
C ARG A 438 -8.82 -1.50 -23.49
N VAL A 439 -8.83 -2.01 -24.71
CA VAL A 439 -7.63 -2.29 -25.51
C VAL A 439 -7.63 -1.34 -26.70
N VAL A 440 -6.48 -0.70 -26.94
CA VAL A 440 -6.27 0.20 -28.07
C VAL A 440 -5.34 -0.49 -29.07
N ILE A 441 -5.79 -0.61 -30.32
CA ILE A 441 -4.99 -1.14 -31.43
C ILE A 441 -4.49 0.03 -32.26
N PHE A 442 -3.18 0.18 -32.35
CA PHE A 442 -2.51 1.18 -33.17
C PHE A 442 -1.97 0.56 -34.46
N GLN A 443 -1.94 1.37 -35.51
CA GLN A 443 -1.08 1.14 -36.66
C GLN A 443 0.40 1.36 -36.27
N PRO A 444 1.37 0.84 -37.04
CA PRO A 444 2.81 1.01 -36.75
C PRO A 444 3.28 2.47 -36.64
N ASP A 445 2.53 3.39 -37.25
CA ASP A 445 2.79 4.84 -37.24
C ASP A 445 2.19 5.58 -36.03
N GLY A 446 1.48 4.86 -35.15
CA GLY A 446 0.85 5.42 -33.95
C GLY A 446 -0.57 5.94 -34.15
N THR A 447 -1.15 5.82 -35.36
CA THR A 447 -2.57 6.12 -35.56
C THR A 447 -3.45 5.03 -34.97
N VAL A 448 -4.57 5.40 -34.34
CA VAL A 448 -5.51 4.42 -33.77
C VAL A 448 -6.19 3.69 -34.93
N SER A 449 -6.03 2.37 -34.99
CA SER A 449 -6.79 1.50 -35.90
C SER A 449 -8.22 1.33 -35.38
N HIS A 450 -8.37 0.86 -34.15
CA HIS A 450 -9.64 0.72 -33.47
C HIS A 450 -9.42 0.49 -31.96
N ILE A 451 -10.51 0.56 -31.20
CA ILE A 451 -10.54 0.40 -29.76
C ILE A 451 -11.69 -0.55 -29.44
N PHE A 452 -11.48 -1.49 -28.53
CA PHE A 452 -12.54 -2.35 -28.01
C PHE A 452 -12.44 -2.50 -26.50
N GLY A 453 -13.55 -2.94 -25.90
CA GLY A 453 -13.70 -3.09 -24.47
C GLY A 453 -14.29 -1.87 -23.77
N THR A 454 -14.96 -2.15 -22.66
CA THR A 454 -15.60 -1.18 -21.76
C THR A 454 -15.48 -1.69 -20.32
N GLU A 455 -15.74 -0.83 -19.35
CA GLU A 455 -15.83 -1.26 -17.95
C GLU A 455 -16.89 -2.36 -17.78
N GLY A 456 -16.52 -3.44 -17.10
CA GLY A 456 -17.45 -4.52 -16.77
C GLY A 456 -16.81 -5.90 -16.64
N THR A 457 -17.65 -6.90 -16.43
CA THR A 457 -17.25 -8.31 -16.22
C THR A 457 -17.73 -9.24 -17.32
N GLY A 458 -18.43 -8.72 -18.34
CA GLY A 458 -18.89 -9.50 -19.49
C GLY A 458 -17.77 -9.85 -20.49
N PRO A 459 -18.12 -10.56 -21.58
CA PRO A 459 -17.22 -10.84 -22.69
C PRO A 459 -16.58 -9.59 -23.26
N ALA A 460 -15.25 -9.57 -23.38
CA ALA A 460 -14.46 -8.43 -23.86
C ALA A 460 -14.66 -7.11 -23.07
N GLN A 461 -15.27 -7.17 -21.89
CA GLN A 461 -15.27 -6.07 -20.92
C GLN A 461 -14.14 -6.27 -19.91
N PHE A 462 -13.67 -5.18 -19.31
CA PHE A 462 -12.53 -5.21 -18.41
C PHE A 462 -12.71 -4.28 -17.21
N ILE A 463 -12.19 -4.67 -16.04
CA ILE A 463 -12.06 -3.77 -14.88
C ILE A 463 -10.68 -3.10 -14.91
N TYR A 464 -9.58 -3.83 -14.86
CA TYR A 464 -8.24 -3.25 -15.03
C TYR A 464 -7.40 -4.15 -15.92
N PRO A 465 -7.49 -4.02 -17.27
CA PRO A 465 -6.66 -4.81 -18.17
C PRO A 465 -5.20 -4.38 -18.03
N VAL A 466 -4.29 -5.34 -17.81
CA VAL A 466 -2.90 -5.04 -17.44
C VAL A 466 -1.84 -5.78 -18.23
N ALA A 467 -2.13 -6.99 -18.70
CA ALA A 467 -1.18 -7.77 -19.47
C ALA A 467 -1.80 -8.14 -20.81
N ILE A 468 -1.02 -8.12 -21.88
CA ILE A 468 -1.49 -8.47 -23.22
C ILE A 468 -0.39 -9.19 -24.01
N THR A 469 -0.75 -10.30 -24.66
CA THR A 469 0.14 -11.02 -25.60
C THR A 469 -0.67 -11.60 -26.77
N GLN A 470 0.02 -12.09 -27.80
CA GLN A 470 -0.60 -12.72 -28.98
C GLN A 470 0.00 -14.10 -29.26
N ASP A 471 -0.83 -15.07 -29.65
CA ASP A 471 -0.36 -16.35 -30.19
C ASP A 471 0.00 -16.29 -31.70
N PRO A 472 0.70 -17.28 -32.27
CA PRO A 472 1.02 -17.33 -33.70
C PRO A 472 -0.19 -17.39 -34.63
N GLU A 473 -1.33 -17.87 -34.15
CA GLU A 473 -2.63 -17.91 -34.83
C GLU A 473 -3.30 -16.53 -34.91
N GLY A 474 -2.86 -15.57 -34.09
CA GLY A 474 -3.30 -14.19 -34.11
C GLY A 474 -4.28 -13.80 -33.00
N PHE A 475 -4.60 -14.69 -32.06
CA PHE A 475 -5.48 -14.39 -30.93
C PHE A 475 -4.75 -13.62 -29.83
N LEU A 476 -5.46 -12.66 -29.25
CA LEU A 476 -4.99 -11.87 -28.12
C LEU A 476 -5.35 -12.55 -26.80
N TYR A 477 -4.48 -12.39 -25.81
CA TYR A 477 -4.72 -12.81 -24.44
C TYR A 477 -4.56 -11.61 -23.54
N VAL A 478 -5.65 -11.21 -22.89
CA VAL A 478 -5.68 -10.02 -22.02
C VAL A 478 -5.96 -10.46 -20.60
N CYS A 479 -5.01 -10.21 -19.70
CA CYS A 479 -5.20 -10.39 -18.27
C CYS A 479 -5.70 -9.10 -17.62
N GLU A 480 -6.59 -9.24 -16.66
CA GLU A 480 -7.12 -8.13 -15.88
C GLU A 480 -7.17 -8.45 -14.39
N TYR A 481 -7.19 -7.40 -13.57
CA TYR A 481 -7.47 -7.52 -12.15
C TYR A 481 -8.59 -6.56 -11.74
N GLY A 482 -9.02 -6.66 -10.48
CA GLY A 482 -9.93 -5.68 -9.87
C GLY A 482 -11.22 -6.30 -9.41
N SER A 483 -11.16 -7.48 -8.78
CA SER A 483 -12.29 -8.32 -8.33
C SER A 483 -12.93 -9.20 -9.41
N ASN A 484 -12.44 -9.13 -10.65
CA ASN A 484 -12.74 -10.06 -11.73
C ASN A 484 -11.45 -10.58 -12.37
N ASP A 485 -10.55 -11.10 -11.54
CA ASP A 485 -9.18 -11.45 -11.92
C ASP A 485 -9.18 -12.67 -12.85
N ARG A 486 -8.92 -12.45 -14.14
CA ARG A 486 -9.03 -13.46 -15.20
C ARG A 486 -8.12 -13.14 -16.39
N CYS A 487 -8.02 -14.08 -17.32
CA CYS A 487 -7.44 -13.89 -18.65
C CYS A 487 -8.49 -14.22 -19.72
N GLN A 488 -8.64 -13.37 -20.72
CA GLN A 488 -9.56 -13.57 -21.85
C GLN A 488 -8.77 -13.78 -23.14
N LYS A 489 -9.07 -14.87 -23.86
CA LYS A 489 -8.67 -15.09 -25.25
C LYS A 489 -9.65 -14.39 -26.18
N LEU A 490 -9.14 -13.54 -27.06
CA LEU A 490 -9.92 -12.65 -27.92
C LEU A 490 -9.42 -12.71 -29.36
N THR A 491 -10.28 -12.44 -30.34
CA THR A 491 -9.82 -12.03 -31.67
C THR A 491 -9.18 -10.64 -31.59
N VAL A 492 -8.46 -10.22 -32.63
CA VAL A 492 -7.89 -8.85 -32.66
C VAL A 492 -8.99 -7.79 -32.69
N GLU A 493 -10.16 -8.15 -33.22
CA GLU A 493 -11.36 -7.31 -33.29
C GLU A 493 -12.13 -7.24 -31.96
N GLY A 494 -11.70 -7.98 -30.93
CA GLY A 494 -12.28 -7.94 -29.59
C GLY A 494 -13.41 -8.94 -29.34
N GLU A 495 -13.55 -9.98 -30.16
CA GLU A 495 -14.52 -11.06 -29.92
C GLU A 495 -13.94 -12.09 -28.94
N MET A 496 -14.61 -12.32 -27.81
CA MET A 496 -14.15 -13.27 -26.80
C MET A 496 -14.37 -14.73 -27.24
N ILE A 497 -13.31 -15.52 -27.13
CA ILE A 497 -13.27 -16.94 -27.50
C ILE A 497 -13.28 -17.84 -26.26
N VAL A 498 -12.39 -17.58 -25.30
CA VAL A 498 -12.24 -18.40 -24.09
C VAL A 498 -11.91 -17.48 -22.90
N GLU A 499 -12.49 -17.80 -21.74
CA GLU A 499 -12.13 -17.19 -20.46
C GLU A 499 -11.34 -18.18 -19.60
N MET A 500 -10.32 -17.69 -18.92
CA MET A 500 -9.44 -18.47 -18.05
C MET A 500 -9.34 -17.82 -16.68
N GLY A 501 -9.67 -18.60 -15.67
CA GLY A 501 -9.56 -18.26 -14.27
C GLY A 501 -10.63 -17.35 -13.70
N ARG A 502 -10.48 -17.02 -12.43
CA ARG A 502 -11.38 -16.19 -11.61
C ARG A 502 -10.63 -15.66 -10.39
N PHE A 503 -11.18 -14.68 -9.70
CA PHE A 503 -10.60 -14.21 -8.43
C PHE A 503 -10.53 -15.33 -7.37
N GLY A 504 -9.37 -15.51 -6.73
CA GLY A 504 -9.19 -16.46 -5.63
C GLY A 504 -7.75 -16.93 -5.40
N LEU A 505 -7.57 -17.93 -4.54
CA LEU A 505 -6.26 -18.43 -4.07
C LEU A 505 -5.94 -19.84 -4.62
N GLY A 506 -6.95 -20.56 -5.10
CA GLY A 506 -6.85 -21.95 -5.53
C GLY A 506 -6.25 -22.12 -6.94
N PRO A 507 -5.96 -23.37 -7.36
CA PRO A 507 -5.63 -23.72 -8.74
C PRO A 507 -6.65 -23.17 -9.74
N GLY A 508 -6.19 -22.45 -10.75
CA GLY A 508 -7.07 -21.82 -11.74
C GLY A 508 -7.73 -20.53 -11.25
N GLU A 509 -7.42 -20.06 -10.04
CA GLU A 509 -7.85 -18.75 -9.53
C GLU A 509 -6.65 -17.80 -9.49
N PHE A 510 -6.90 -16.49 -9.54
CA PHE A 510 -5.88 -15.45 -9.59
C PHE A 510 -6.09 -14.38 -8.51
N GLN A 511 -4.99 -13.79 -8.06
CA GLN A 511 -4.92 -12.49 -7.42
C GLN A 511 -3.88 -11.63 -8.14
N ARG A 512 -4.36 -10.71 -8.98
CA ARG A 512 -3.56 -9.82 -9.85
C ARG A 512 -2.73 -10.58 -10.91
N PRO A 513 -3.39 -11.12 -11.95
CA PRO A 513 -2.70 -11.73 -13.09
C PRO A 513 -2.02 -10.63 -13.93
N SER A 514 -0.77 -10.30 -13.62
CA SER A 514 -0.11 -9.05 -14.06
C SER A 514 0.85 -9.21 -15.24
N GLY A 515 1.27 -10.44 -15.53
CA GLY A 515 2.12 -10.79 -16.67
C GLY A 515 1.57 -12.00 -17.41
N VAL A 516 1.80 -12.06 -18.73
CA VAL A 516 1.38 -13.19 -19.55
C VAL A 516 2.37 -13.45 -20.69
N ALA A 517 2.79 -14.71 -20.82
CA ALA A 517 3.66 -15.17 -21.91
C ALA A 517 3.07 -16.39 -22.61
N TRP A 518 3.00 -16.35 -23.94
CA TRP A 518 2.66 -17.50 -24.76
C TRP A 518 3.93 -18.28 -25.14
N SER A 519 3.90 -19.61 -25.02
CA SER A 519 4.94 -20.52 -25.54
C SER A 519 4.36 -21.89 -25.84
N ASP A 520 4.61 -22.42 -27.03
CA ASP A 520 4.32 -23.81 -27.43
C ASP A 520 2.89 -24.28 -27.11
N GLY A 521 1.91 -23.43 -27.43
CA GLY A 521 0.49 -23.71 -27.20
C GLY A 521 0.04 -23.58 -25.74
N LYS A 522 0.88 -23.01 -24.87
CA LYS A 522 0.60 -22.77 -23.45
C LYS A 522 0.70 -21.29 -23.11
N LEU A 523 -0.12 -20.86 -22.15
CA LEU A 523 -0.05 -19.53 -21.53
C LEU A 523 0.50 -19.64 -20.13
N HIS A 524 1.55 -18.88 -19.86
CA HIS A 524 2.15 -18.73 -18.53
C HIS A 524 1.70 -17.39 -17.98
N ILE A 525 0.84 -17.43 -16.97
CA ILE A 525 0.21 -16.25 -16.36
C ILE A 525 0.81 -16.04 -14.98
N VAL A 526 1.40 -14.87 -14.76
CA VAL A 526 1.95 -14.46 -13.46
C VAL A 526 0.81 -14.04 -12.54
N ASP A 527 0.62 -14.79 -11.46
CA ASP A 527 -0.34 -14.53 -10.39
C ASP A 527 0.40 -13.86 -9.23
N ALA A 528 0.52 -12.53 -9.32
CA ALA A 528 1.50 -11.77 -8.54
C ALA A 528 1.32 -11.89 -7.04
N PHE A 529 0.09 -11.69 -6.53
CA PHE A 529 -0.15 -11.73 -5.08
C PHE A 529 -0.01 -13.13 -4.51
N ASN A 530 -0.28 -14.16 -5.29
CA ASN A 530 -0.09 -15.56 -4.88
C ASN A 530 1.35 -16.06 -5.09
N SER A 531 2.27 -15.18 -5.52
CA SER A 531 3.69 -15.50 -5.72
C SER A 531 3.95 -16.72 -6.61
N ARG A 532 3.16 -16.87 -7.67
CA ARG A 532 3.24 -18.05 -8.57
C ARG A 532 3.00 -17.69 -10.04
N VAL A 533 3.36 -18.63 -10.91
CA VAL A 533 2.99 -18.64 -12.33
C VAL A 533 2.12 -19.86 -12.61
N GLN A 534 0.99 -19.67 -13.27
CA GLN A 534 0.09 -20.77 -13.65
C GLN A 534 0.11 -20.98 -15.16
N VAL A 535 0.05 -22.24 -15.58
CA VAL A 535 0.08 -22.62 -17.00
C VAL A 535 -1.28 -23.11 -17.46
N PHE A 536 -1.78 -22.53 -18.54
CA PHE A 536 -3.04 -22.91 -19.17
C PHE A 536 -2.79 -23.37 -20.60
N ASP A 537 -3.63 -24.29 -21.06
CA ASP A 537 -3.71 -24.65 -22.47
C ASP A 537 -4.28 -23.47 -23.26
N ALA A 538 -3.52 -22.94 -24.22
CA ALA A 538 -3.86 -21.71 -24.92
C ALA A 538 -5.09 -21.87 -25.86
N THR A 539 -5.46 -23.11 -26.19
CA THR A 539 -6.60 -23.40 -27.06
C THR A 539 -7.89 -23.58 -26.27
N THR A 540 -7.83 -24.41 -25.22
CA THR A 540 -9.01 -24.83 -24.44
C THR A 540 -9.23 -24.00 -23.18
N GLY A 541 -8.21 -23.26 -22.71
CA GLY A 541 -8.24 -22.53 -21.44
C GLY A 541 -8.20 -23.41 -20.20
N LYS A 542 -7.92 -24.71 -20.35
CA LYS A 542 -7.81 -25.62 -19.22
C LYS A 542 -6.49 -25.39 -18.49
N LEU A 543 -6.55 -25.34 -17.15
CA LEU A 543 -5.36 -25.33 -16.31
C LEU A 543 -4.53 -26.61 -16.53
N LEU A 544 -3.25 -26.43 -16.83
CA LEU A 544 -2.26 -27.51 -17.01
C LEU A 544 -1.34 -27.64 -15.80
N ASP A 545 -0.89 -26.51 -15.23
CA ASP A 545 0.01 -26.50 -14.07
C ASP A 545 -0.37 -25.32 -13.13
N PRO A 546 -0.77 -25.60 -11.87
CA PRO A 546 -1.15 -24.57 -10.91
C PRO A 546 0.02 -23.81 -10.26
N GLY A 547 1.27 -24.17 -10.54
CA GLY A 547 2.44 -23.56 -9.92
C GLY A 547 3.70 -23.89 -10.69
N PHE A 548 3.79 -23.40 -11.93
CA PHE A 548 4.90 -23.59 -12.87
C PHE A 548 6.25 -23.41 -12.20
N ASN A 549 6.44 -22.29 -11.52
CA ASN A 549 7.69 -21.98 -10.84
C ASN A 549 7.95 -22.98 -9.71
N ARG A 550 9.05 -23.72 -9.83
CA ARG A 550 9.55 -24.63 -8.78
C ARG A 550 10.44 -23.94 -7.77
N ALA A 551 10.70 -22.65 -7.99
CA ALA A 551 11.44 -21.77 -7.11
C ALA A 551 10.52 -20.69 -6.53
N GLU A 552 10.87 -20.20 -5.34
CA GLU A 552 10.18 -19.08 -4.71
C GLU A 552 10.38 -17.79 -5.53
N LEU A 553 9.28 -17.08 -5.75
CA LEU A 553 9.25 -15.78 -6.41
C LEU A 553 8.72 -14.74 -5.41
N ALA A 554 9.38 -13.59 -5.31
CA ALA A 554 8.98 -12.51 -4.44
C ALA A 554 8.14 -11.49 -5.22
N TYR A 555 6.81 -11.69 -5.20
CA TYR A 555 5.84 -10.81 -5.89
C TYR A 555 6.21 -10.63 -7.39
N PRO A 556 6.19 -11.73 -8.16
CA PRO A 556 6.48 -11.68 -9.60
C PRO A 556 5.45 -10.79 -10.29
N TYR A 557 5.89 -9.92 -11.21
CA TYR A 557 5.00 -8.92 -11.81
C TYR A 557 4.77 -9.15 -13.30
N ASP A 558 5.84 -9.43 -14.04
CA ASP A 558 5.78 -9.66 -15.48
C ASP A 558 6.63 -10.86 -15.88
N ILE A 559 6.31 -11.46 -17.03
CA ILE A 559 6.97 -12.64 -17.58
C ILE A 559 7.15 -12.50 -19.09
N CYS A 560 8.31 -12.90 -19.60
CA CYS A 560 8.51 -13.07 -21.03
C CYS A 560 9.24 -14.38 -21.35
N ALA A 561 8.91 -14.99 -22.49
CA ALA A 561 9.64 -16.15 -23.00
C ALA A 561 10.93 -15.69 -23.71
N GLY A 562 12.03 -16.40 -23.48
CA GLY A 562 13.28 -16.24 -24.21
C GLY A 562 13.27 -16.93 -25.58
N GLU A 563 14.43 -16.94 -26.24
CA GLU A 563 14.60 -17.61 -27.53
C GLU A 563 14.62 -19.14 -27.42
N VAL A 564 14.20 -19.84 -28.48
CA VAL A 564 14.49 -21.27 -28.65
C VAL A 564 15.95 -21.40 -29.11
N VAL A 565 16.80 -22.03 -28.32
CA VAL A 565 18.15 -22.42 -28.76
C VAL A 565 18.06 -23.82 -29.37
N GLU A 566 18.71 -24.07 -30.52
CA GLU A 566 18.64 -25.35 -31.23
C GLU A 566 18.74 -26.56 -30.28
N GLY A 567 17.70 -27.39 -30.26
CA GLY A 567 17.64 -28.60 -29.44
C GLY A 567 17.20 -28.40 -27.98
N ARG A 568 16.84 -27.19 -27.54
CA ARG A 568 16.34 -26.92 -26.18
C ARG A 568 15.08 -26.05 -26.15
N ALA A 569 14.25 -26.29 -25.14
CA ALA A 569 13.05 -25.50 -24.88
C ALA A 569 13.38 -24.08 -24.38
N ARG A 570 12.41 -23.17 -24.48
CA ARG A 570 12.56 -21.76 -24.11
C ARG A 570 12.64 -21.61 -22.58
N ASP A 571 13.52 -20.73 -22.14
CA ASP A 571 13.49 -20.25 -20.76
C ASP A 571 12.49 -19.11 -20.59
N PHE A 572 12.07 -18.89 -19.35
CA PHE A 572 11.20 -17.80 -18.95
C PHE A 572 11.94 -16.82 -18.06
N TRP A 573 11.79 -15.54 -18.35
CA TRP A 573 12.31 -14.46 -17.53
C TRP A 573 11.15 -13.84 -16.79
N ILE A 574 11.31 -13.63 -15.50
CA ILE A 574 10.29 -13.08 -14.61
C ILE A 574 10.93 -11.92 -13.87
N VAL A 575 10.27 -10.77 -13.90
CA VAL A 575 10.67 -9.64 -13.06
C VAL A 575 9.95 -9.73 -11.72
N GLU A 576 10.70 -9.61 -10.63
CA GLU A 576 10.16 -9.66 -9.27
C GLU A 576 10.12 -8.26 -8.66
N TYR A 577 8.90 -7.78 -8.41
CA TYR A 577 8.68 -6.42 -7.94
C TYR A 577 9.25 -6.20 -6.54
N ALA A 578 9.12 -7.18 -5.65
CA ALA A 578 9.52 -7.03 -4.25
C ALA A 578 11.03 -7.18 -4.02
N SER A 579 11.69 -8.07 -4.76
CA SER A 579 13.14 -8.32 -4.63
C SER A 579 13.98 -7.44 -5.55
N GLY A 580 13.39 -6.77 -6.55
CA GLY A 580 14.13 -5.89 -7.46
C GLY A 580 15.13 -6.68 -8.33
N GLN A 581 14.78 -7.91 -8.68
CA GLN A 581 15.62 -8.83 -9.44
C GLN A 581 14.86 -9.39 -10.64
N VAL A 582 15.58 -10.05 -11.54
CA VAL A 582 15.01 -10.92 -12.56
C VAL A 582 15.35 -12.37 -12.23
N THR A 583 14.35 -13.23 -12.26
CA THR A 583 14.51 -14.67 -12.17
C THR A 583 14.36 -15.32 -13.54
N ARG A 584 15.26 -16.24 -13.85
CA ARG A 584 15.22 -17.08 -15.05
C ARG A 584 14.83 -18.49 -14.66
N LEU A 585 13.79 -19.02 -15.31
CA LEU A 585 13.29 -20.37 -15.13
C LEU A 585 13.42 -21.18 -16.42
N SER A 586 13.57 -22.50 -16.30
CA SER A 586 13.44 -23.42 -17.43
C SER A 586 12.00 -23.51 -17.92
N ASP A 587 11.79 -24.22 -19.03
CA ASP A 587 10.48 -24.64 -19.57
C ASP A 587 9.70 -25.58 -18.64
N GLN A 588 10.34 -26.10 -17.59
CA GLN A 588 9.72 -26.90 -16.52
C GLN A 588 9.60 -26.12 -15.20
N GLY A 589 9.98 -24.84 -15.21
CA GLY A 589 9.90 -23.93 -14.07
C GLY A 589 11.03 -24.07 -13.05
N GLU A 590 12.11 -24.79 -13.38
CA GLU A 590 13.29 -24.94 -12.52
C GLU A 590 14.15 -23.66 -12.54
N LEU A 591 14.73 -23.30 -11.40
CA LEU A 591 15.60 -22.12 -11.31
C LEU A 591 16.87 -22.29 -12.15
N ARG A 592 17.02 -21.42 -13.16
CA ARG A 592 18.23 -21.32 -13.99
C ARG A 592 19.12 -20.16 -13.58
N GLY A 593 18.56 -19.15 -12.91
CA GLY A 593 19.34 -18.21 -12.13
C GLY A 593 18.65 -16.92 -11.79
N ARG A 594 19.29 -16.11 -10.94
CA ARG A 594 18.83 -14.77 -10.54
C ARG A 594 19.83 -13.71 -10.99
N GLY A 595 19.31 -12.57 -11.41
CA GLY A 595 20.06 -11.46 -11.98
C GLY A 595 19.68 -10.16 -11.30
N PHE A 596 20.70 -9.38 -10.97
CA PHE A 596 20.57 -8.09 -10.32
C PHE A 596 21.21 -7.04 -11.22
N ALA A 597 20.58 -5.88 -11.32
CA ALA A 597 21.17 -4.75 -12.01
C ALA A 597 22.32 -4.17 -11.18
N THR A 598 23.25 -3.47 -11.83
CA THR A 598 24.36 -2.78 -11.13
C THR A 598 23.87 -1.77 -10.10
N GLN A 599 22.74 -1.12 -10.40
CA GLN A 599 21.95 -0.35 -9.44
C GLN A 599 20.68 -1.14 -9.12
N PRO A 600 20.27 -1.28 -7.85
CA PRO A 600 19.08 -2.02 -7.48
C PRO A 600 17.85 -1.54 -8.26
N LEU A 601 17.16 -2.47 -8.94
CA LEU A 601 15.90 -2.16 -9.60
C LEU A 601 14.87 -1.75 -8.55
N ARG A 602 14.16 -0.66 -8.77
CA ARG A 602 13.14 -0.16 -7.86
C ARG A 602 11.78 -0.30 -8.52
N THR A 603 10.91 -1.11 -7.92
CA THR A 603 9.56 -1.40 -8.43
C THR A 603 9.57 -1.75 -9.93
N PRO A 604 10.38 -2.72 -10.38
CA PRO A 604 10.45 -3.06 -11.79
C PRO A 604 9.13 -3.68 -12.25
N TRP A 605 8.58 -3.17 -13.36
CA TRP A 605 7.16 -3.38 -13.70
C TRP A 605 6.94 -4.22 -14.94
N GLY A 606 7.88 -4.19 -15.89
CA GLY A 606 7.77 -4.92 -17.14
C GLY A 606 9.12 -5.40 -17.61
N LEU A 607 9.13 -6.47 -18.38
CA LEU A 607 10.33 -6.96 -19.05
C LEU A 607 10.02 -7.50 -20.44
N CYS A 608 11.02 -7.44 -21.31
CA CYS A 608 10.95 -8.13 -22.59
C CYS A 608 12.33 -8.62 -23.02
N TYR A 609 12.34 -9.66 -23.84
CA TYR A 609 13.54 -10.27 -24.37
C TYR A 609 13.57 -10.07 -25.89
N ASP A 610 14.68 -9.57 -26.44
CA ASP A 610 14.83 -9.40 -27.88
C ASP A 610 15.43 -10.64 -28.59
N PRO A 611 15.25 -10.77 -29.91
CA PRO A 611 15.85 -11.86 -30.68
C PRO A 611 17.39 -11.85 -30.74
N GLN A 612 18.06 -10.82 -30.22
CA GLN A 612 19.52 -10.70 -30.17
C GLN A 612 20.09 -11.14 -28.82
N GLY A 613 19.24 -11.61 -27.90
CA GLY A 613 19.62 -12.07 -26.58
C GLY A 613 19.80 -10.98 -25.54
N GLN A 614 19.17 -9.81 -25.75
CA GLN A 614 19.11 -8.74 -24.76
C GLN A 614 17.82 -8.82 -23.96
N LEU A 615 17.94 -8.59 -22.66
CA LEU A 615 16.83 -8.50 -21.75
C LEU A 615 16.64 -7.04 -21.32
N TYR A 616 15.45 -6.51 -21.53
CA TYR A 616 15.07 -5.16 -21.12
C TYR A 616 14.16 -5.23 -19.91
N VAL A 617 14.39 -4.34 -18.95
CA VAL A 617 13.58 -4.19 -17.73
C VAL A 617 13.16 -2.75 -17.56
N ALA A 618 11.86 -2.54 -17.33
CA ALA A 618 11.30 -1.24 -16.98
C ALA A 618 11.49 -1.01 -15.47
N ASP A 619 12.57 -0.31 -15.12
CA ASP A 619 12.89 0.08 -13.75
C ASP A 619 12.09 1.35 -13.38
N THR A 620 10.78 1.17 -13.18
CA THR A 620 9.79 2.24 -13.04
C THR A 620 10.12 3.18 -11.88
N GLY A 621 10.56 2.66 -10.74
CA GLY A 621 10.85 3.44 -9.54
C GLY A 621 12.10 4.31 -9.70
N ASN A 622 13.06 3.89 -10.52
CA ASN A 622 14.23 4.67 -10.90
C ASN A 622 14.05 5.43 -12.21
N ARG A 623 12.88 5.31 -12.87
CA ARG A 623 12.48 6.03 -14.10
C ARG A 623 13.42 5.81 -15.29
N LYS A 624 13.97 4.59 -15.40
CA LYS A 624 14.92 4.22 -16.46
C LYS A 624 14.60 2.86 -17.04
N ILE A 625 15.09 2.62 -18.24
CA ILE A 625 15.14 1.28 -18.84
C ILE A 625 16.53 0.72 -18.56
N VAL A 626 16.58 -0.54 -18.16
CA VAL A 626 17.83 -1.30 -18.02
C VAL A 626 17.85 -2.36 -19.11
N CYS A 627 18.96 -2.45 -19.84
CA CYS A 627 19.18 -3.44 -20.88
C CYS A 627 20.41 -4.28 -20.52
N TRP A 628 20.20 -5.60 -20.42
CA TRP A 628 21.24 -6.58 -20.17
C TRP A 628 21.56 -7.37 -21.42
N LYS A 629 22.83 -7.35 -21.80
CA LYS A 629 23.38 -8.29 -22.76
C LYS A 629 23.80 -9.56 -22.02
N LEU A 630 23.13 -10.65 -22.32
CA LEU A 630 23.32 -11.90 -21.60
C LEU A 630 24.57 -12.64 -22.10
N GLY A 631 25.31 -13.24 -21.16
CA GLY A 631 26.51 -14.01 -21.46
C GLY A 631 26.22 -15.34 -22.12
N LYS A 632 27.18 -15.81 -22.94
CA LYS A 632 27.09 -17.15 -23.53
C LYS A 632 26.99 -18.24 -22.48
N SER A 633 27.53 -18.05 -21.27
CA SER A 633 27.37 -18.99 -20.15
C SER A 633 25.93 -19.14 -19.66
N ASN A 634 25.05 -18.17 -19.94
CA ASN A 634 23.62 -18.34 -19.70
C ASN A 634 23.04 -19.38 -20.63
N PHE A 635 23.50 -19.48 -21.87
CA PHE A 635 23.03 -20.44 -22.84
C PHE A 635 24.00 -21.64 -22.83
N PRO A 636 23.65 -22.80 -22.29
CA PRO A 636 24.62 -23.88 -22.22
C PRO A 636 25.09 -24.23 -23.64
N THR A 637 26.38 -24.52 -23.84
CA THR A 637 26.90 -24.95 -25.16
C THR A 637 26.09 -26.14 -25.71
N PRO A 638 25.95 -26.22 -27.05
CA PRO A 638 25.10 -27.22 -27.72
C PRO A 638 25.40 -28.65 -27.27
#